data_AF-A0A8H3B308-F1
#
_entry.id   AF-A0A8H3B308-F1
#
_cell.length_a   1.000
_cell.length_b   1.000
_cell.length_c   1.000
_cell.angle_alpha   90.00
_cell.angle_beta   90.00
_cell.angle_gamma   90.00
#
_symmetry.space_group_name_H-M   'P 1'
#
loop_
_entity.id
_entity.type
_entity.pdbx_description
1 polymer ?
#
loop_
_entity_poly.entity_id
_entity_poly.type
_entity_poly.pdbx_seq_one_letter_code
_entity_poly.pdbx_strand_id
1 'polypeptide(L)'
;MPPFYVLPVAKGIKDRVEALFATKDKVYLGTNTGALYIYALEKTEGSDEPKLTLQDTKKAFVRRQIDQLGVLEDIKSLVVLFDSVVTLFPLATLAPPTVLTQTRNASVFALDTSIQYELADGSYATVAQSGSKGIATVVTVLAVGCKRKVVVFRWHDGEAQPVKELALDHTPRAIAFSTPHTIVMAYPPPDNAVLSLTTMALTEFVTPATTTVSNNPGMGMSMGMGAFSGLGGYMGLGTKAKFAAVKIEEGEVLIPKESTGLFFGVDGQTTRPVGIDWPASPEETVYTKPYIISSFPPNSLPDPDAPSTTVATITTTATIPNSALQIRSALSLQPVQTLRYPFVEDPAQAPPPPPPTTKLGAASKQSAIAPHLLRLLTTSPGTGPAAPTFILSTPTDRTALAAEGSTLWTLVLHPWQDQISELVRHEKYADALALLGVVSVQPDPTKRIQGLRGVQLFQEGQYEQAVEIFLGLDMNPAKVIALYPDSISGRLAAPREKWIELFGGEVEKVSETEEKEGEKSIAIVEGAEEEEVQKAVAAVGVGSPPTRSHSPPASIMSGVGISSRLKAGLGAIGVRDDSESVKDGPVSRSKKGPDEFTLSTRALDTFLADRRPKIPAALQPFGITAAQSADLPALSAASVDELMALPSAPLSTLTPEQLVRAAQLVDTALFRLYLFTKPSMLGALCRVDNWCEVEEVEEALRARQKFTELIYLYRGKKMHAKALDLLFDLSKEEDDPLDKYQPSIRYLQKLGPEHLELIFKSGRWLFEQKPDMAFDIFTAEEVELPSKRVADYLESIDPMLCIRFIEYLFAERQEESITFGDRLGELYLRQTIKLKKERSSEHARLYSKLLAFVNTSKYYDPDRLYALLPQTDLHEVRAVVLGKLGNHYGALEIYVHKLQDYTEAEEYCKRVYQTEPDPHGVFLTLLKIFLQPVQPNTPLLLRPALDLISRQSPRIDPIKTLELLPPLVTTSDIKTFLHTALRNSRVDTRIERELWLARSQQADRRVAALHARRVRVTDSRICPQCNKRLGNSVVAVHMPRGEVTHYQCREAFSKRLNDPQNRIL
;
A
#
# COMPACT_ATOMS: atom_id res chain seq x y z
N MET A 1 -11.51 -29.05 22.92
CA MET A 1 -11.88 -30.46 22.81
C MET A 1 -10.61 -31.29 22.61
N PRO A 2 -10.52 -32.49 23.21
CA PRO A 2 -9.54 -33.49 22.76
C PRO A 2 -9.72 -33.81 21.27
N PRO A 3 -8.66 -33.83 20.43
CA PRO A 3 -8.78 -34.20 19.02
C PRO A 3 -9.11 -35.68 18.77
N PHE A 4 -8.86 -36.58 19.74
CA PHE A 4 -9.15 -38.01 19.63
C PHE A 4 -10.07 -38.53 20.73
N TYR A 5 -10.92 -39.50 20.40
CA TYR A 5 -11.61 -40.38 21.34
C TYR A 5 -11.13 -41.84 21.17
N VAL A 6 -11.46 -42.71 22.14
CA VAL A 6 -10.99 -44.10 22.18
C VAL A 6 -12.17 -45.07 22.13
N LEU A 7 -12.15 -46.00 21.18
CA LEU A 7 -13.12 -47.09 21.07
C LEU A 7 -12.46 -48.46 21.28
N PRO A 8 -13.05 -49.39 22.06
CA PRO A 8 -12.58 -50.76 22.15
C PRO A 8 -13.06 -51.60 20.95
N VAL A 9 -12.14 -52.14 20.17
CA VAL A 9 -12.48 -52.86 18.93
C VAL A 9 -12.31 -54.39 19.06
N ALA A 10 -11.48 -54.87 20.00
CA ALA A 10 -11.47 -56.26 20.42
C ALA A 10 -11.14 -56.41 21.92
N LYS A 11 -11.85 -57.27 22.66
CA LYS A 11 -11.63 -57.55 24.08
C LYS A 11 -11.36 -59.05 24.33
N GLY A 12 -10.57 -59.41 25.35
CA GLY A 12 -10.44 -60.79 25.86
C GLY A 12 -9.36 -61.68 25.22
N ILE A 13 -8.30 -61.12 24.64
CA ILE A 13 -7.21 -61.89 24.00
C ILE A 13 -6.29 -62.49 25.08
N LYS A 14 -6.45 -63.79 25.37
CA LYS A 14 -5.82 -64.45 26.54
C LYS A 14 -4.32 -64.72 26.42
N ASP A 15 -3.79 -64.78 25.21
CA ASP A 15 -2.33 -64.86 24.98
C ASP A 15 -1.69 -63.47 25.14
N ARG A 16 -0.46 -63.41 25.67
CA ARG A 16 0.30 -62.15 25.72
C ARG A 16 0.84 -61.84 24.32
N VAL A 17 0.37 -60.74 23.75
CA VAL A 17 0.86 -60.22 22.46
C VAL A 17 2.23 -59.57 22.68
N GLU A 18 3.20 -59.91 21.84
CA GLU A 18 4.55 -59.30 21.85
C GLU A 18 4.83 -58.50 20.57
N ALA A 19 4.30 -58.96 19.44
CA ALA A 19 4.31 -58.26 18.17
C ALA A 19 2.89 -57.95 17.70
N LEU A 20 2.70 -56.80 17.08
CA LEU A 20 1.48 -56.41 16.38
C LEU A 20 1.94 -55.77 15.06
N PHE A 21 1.17 -55.94 13.99
CA PHE A 21 1.36 -55.23 12.73
C PHE A 21 0.00 -55.02 12.08
N ALA A 22 -0.22 -53.85 11.47
CA ALA A 22 -1.47 -53.53 10.80
C ALA A 22 -1.22 -53.19 9.34
N THR A 23 -2.25 -53.37 8.51
CA THR A 23 -2.27 -53.17 7.06
C THR A 23 -3.63 -52.54 6.72
N LYS A 24 -3.82 -52.02 5.52
CA LYS A 24 -5.08 -51.37 5.08
C LYS A 24 -6.33 -52.20 5.38
N ASP A 25 -6.25 -53.51 5.16
CA ASP A 25 -7.41 -54.43 5.23
C ASP A 25 -7.34 -55.44 6.40
N LYS A 26 -6.21 -55.52 7.13
CA LYS A 26 -5.95 -56.59 8.12
C LYS A 26 -5.05 -56.15 9.27
N VAL A 27 -5.21 -56.81 10.43
CA VAL A 27 -4.37 -56.62 11.62
C VAL A 27 -3.88 -57.98 12.14
N TYR A 28 -2.58 -58.09 12.38
CA TYR A 28 -1.86 -59.31 12.76
C TYR A 28 -1.31 -59.19 14.19
N LEU A 29 -1.70 -60.10 15.10
CA LEU A 29 -1.12 -60.22 16.45
C LEU A 29 -0.17 -61.42 16.51
N GLY A 30 1.09 -61.19 16.87
CA GLY A 30 2.07 -62.21 17.22
C GLY A 30 2.25 -62.30 18.73
N THR A 31 2.21 -63.51 19.28
CA THR A 31 2.17 -63.75 20.73
C THR A 31 3.46 -64.37 21.28
N ASN A 32 3.65 -64.28 22.61
CA ASN A 32 4.75 -64.94 23.29
C ASN A 32 4.70 -66.48 23.20
N THR A 33 3.53 -67.06 22.97
CA THR A 33 3.31 -68.50 22.72
C THR A 33 3.57 -68.91 21.26
N GLY A 34 3.88 -67.97 20.36
CA GLY A 34 4.10 -68.24 18.94
C GLY A 34 2.81 -68.49 18.14
N ALA A 35 1.65 -68.12 18.67
CA ALA A 35 0.40 -68.08 17.92
C ALA A 35 0.25 -66.75 17.15
N LEU A 36 -0.35 -66.82 15.96
CA LEU A 36 -0.69 -65.66 15.11
C LEU A 36 -2.22 -65.53 15.02
N TYR A 37 -2.75 -64.37 15.40
CA TYR A 37 -4.16 -64.01 15.17
C TYR A 37 -4.25 -63.03 14.00
N ILE A 38 -5.25 -63.20 13.13
CA ILE A 38 -5.48 -62.34 11.96
C ILE A 38 -6.91 -61.80 12.02
N TYR A 39 -7.04 -60.48 12.11
CA TYR A 39 -8.30 -59.76 12.01
C TYR A 39 -8.39 -59.10 10.64
N ALA A 40 -9.60 -59.04 10.07
CA ALA A 40 -9.90 -58.12 8.97
C ALA A 40 -10.32 -56.76 9.54
N LEU A 41 -10.01 -55.70 8.80
CA LEU A 41 -10.31 -54.30 9.14
C LEU A 41 -11.36 -53.77 8.17
N GLU A 42 -12.59 -53.62 8.66
CA GLU A 42 -13.74 -53.14 7.90
C GLU A 42 -13.99 -51.66 8.27
N LYS A 43 -14.08 -50.78 7.26
CA LYS A 43 -14.63 -49.43 7.44
C LYS A 43 -16.13 -49.46 7.15
N THR A 44 -16.94 -48.89 8.04
CA THR A 44 -18.41 -48.85 7.86
C THR A 44 -18.78 -47.67 6.95
N GLU A 45 -19.63 -47.89 5.94
CA GLU A 45 -20.04 -46.82 5.02
C GLU A 45 -20.76 -45.70 5.78
N GLY A 46 -20.17 -44.50 5.78
CA GLY A 46 -20.71 -43.31 6.46
C GLY A 46 -20.06 -42.95 7.80
N SER A 47 -19.14 -43.75 8.34
CA SER A 47 -18.43 -43.44 9.58
C SER A 47 -16.96 -43.86 9.52
N ASP A 48 -16.03 -43.02 9.98
CA ASP A 48 -14.60 -43.36 10.04
C ASP A 48 -14.24 -44.36 11.17
N GLU A 49 -15.23 -44.86 11.90
CA GLU A 49 -15.06 -45.88 12.95
C GLU A 49 -14.66 -47.24 12.36
N PRO A 50 -13.47 -47.76 12.71
CA PRO A 50 -12.97 -49.02 12.18
C PRO A 50 -13.45 -50.21 13.00
N LYS A 51 -13.98 -51.23 12.33
CA LYS A 51 -14.44 -52.48 12.93
C LYS A 51 -13.46 -53.60 12.62
N LEU A 52 -13.04 -54.34 13.65
CA LEU A 52 -12.19 -55.53 13.49
C LEU A 52 -13.04 -56.80 13.62
N THR A 53 -12.91 -57.70 12.65
CA THR A 53 -13.53 -59.03 12.67
C THR A 53 -12.42 -60.10 12.69
N LEU A 54 -12.48 -61.07 13.61
CA LEU A 54 -11.47 -62.12 13.69
C LEU A 54 -11.62 -63.09 12.51
N GLN A 55 -10.63 -63.13 11.62
CA GLN A 55 -10.67 -63.94 10.40
C GLN A 55 -9.98 -65.30 10.56
N ASP A 56 -8.84 -65.36 11.26
CA ASP A 56 -8.05 -66.59 11.41
C ASP A 56 -7.24 -66.60 12.72
N THR A 57 -6.85 -67.79 13.19
CA THR A 57 -6.03 -67.97 14.40
C THR A 57 -5.13 -69.19 14.24
N LYS A 58 -3.87 -68.99 13.86
CA LYS A 58 -2.86 -70.04 13.75
C LYS A 58 -2.18 -70.26 15.09
N LYS A 59 -2.74 -71.16 15.90
CA LYS A 59 -2.12 -71.66 17.14
C LYS A 59 -0.85 -72.44 16.80
N ALA A 60 0.23 -72.21 17.56
CA ALA A 60 1.55 -72.80 17.33
C ALA A 60 2.13 -72.59 15.91
N PHE A 61 1.88 -71.41 15.32
CA PHE A 61 2.46 -70.98 14.04
C PHE A 61 4.01 -70.95 14.09
N VAL A 62 4.57 -70.54 15.23
CA VAL A 62 6.00 -70.55 15.54
C VAL A 62 6.23 -71.28 16.87
N ARG A 63 7.42 -71.89 17.05
CA ARG A 63 7.79 -72.64 18.27
C ARG A 63 8.25 -71.78 19.47
N ARG A 64 8.29 -70.46 19.31
CA ARG A 64 8.76 -69.46 20.28
C ARG A 64 7.96 -68.16 20.07
N GLN A 65 8.18 -67.20 20.97
CA GLN A 65 7.67 -65.84 20.82
C GLN A 65 7.98 -65.24 19.44
N ILE A 66 7.06 -64.41 18.96
CA ILE A 66 7.24 -63.59 17.76
C ILE A 66 7.71 -62.21 18.23
N ASP A 67 8.92 -61.83 17.86
CA ASP A 67 9.58 -60.61 18.33
C ASP A 67 9.14 -59.37 17.52
N GLN A 68 8.91 -59.55 16.21
CA GLN A 68 8.44 -58.51 15.29
C GLN A 68 7.69 -59.10 14.09
N LEU A 69 6.68 -58.38 13.60
CA LEU A 69 5.88 -58.69 12.41
C LEU A 69 5.94 -57.56 11.38
N GLY A 70 5.76 -57.91 10.11
CA GLY A 70 5.61 -56.99 8.98
C GLY A 70 5.05 -57.70 7.74
N VAL A 71 4.58 -56.95 6.75
CA VAL A 71 4.06 -57.52 5.49
C VAL A 71 4.79 -56.91 4.31
N LEU A 72 5.21 -57.76 3.37
CA LEU A 72 5.67 -57.40 2.04
C LEU A 72 4.49 -57.59 1.08
N GLU A 73 3.82 -56.49 0.67
CA GLU A 73 2.63 -56.54 -0.19
C GLU A 73 2.98 -57.12 -1.58
N ASP A 74 4.06 -56.65 -2.21
CA ASP A 74 4.51 -57.05 -3.56
C ASP A 74 4.70 -58.57 -3.71
N ILE A 75 5.57 -59.15 -2.87
CA ILE A 75 5.84 -60.60 -2.85
C ILE A 75 4.83 -61.40 -2.01
N LYS A 76 3.73 -60.76 -1.61
CA LYS A 76 2.61 -61.32 -0.84
C LYS A 76 3.08 -62.22 0.32
N SER A 77 4.00 -61.71 1.15
CA SER A 77 4.64 -62.49 2.21
C SER A 77 4.65 -61.77 3.56
N LEU A 78 4.30 -62.50 4.62
CA LEU A 78 4.44 -62.08 6.02
C LEU A 78 5.89 -62.25 6.47
N VAL A 79 6.49 -61.16 6.95
CA VAL A 79 7.82 -61.13 7.57
C VAL A 79 7.66 -61.36 9.07
N VAL A 80 8.37 -62.37 9.59
CA VAL A 80 8.32 -62.74 11.01
C VAL A 80 9.74 -62.84 11.54
N LEU A 81 10.06 -62.05 12.57
CA LEU A 81 11.27 -62.20 13.38
C LEU A 81 10.95 -63.12 14.56
N PHE A 82 11.65 -64.26 14.64
CA PHE A 82 11.60 -65.16 15.78
C PHE A 82 12.94 -65.89 15.94
N ASP A 83 13.29 -66.28 17.18
CA ASP A 83 14.56 -66.97 17.49
C ASP A 83 15.81 -66.25 16.93
N SER A 84 15.75 -64.91 16.87
CA SER A 84 16.77 -64.03 16.28
C SER A 84 17.11 -64.31 14.79
N VAL A 85 16.13 -64.76 13.99
CA VAL A 85 16.22 -64.95 12.54
C VAL A 85 14.94 -64.42 11.86
N VAL A 86 15.07 -63.78 10.70
CA VAL A 86 13.91 -63.35 9.90
C VAL A 86 13.47 -64.48 8.96
N THR A 87 12.18 -64.77 8.93
CA THR A 87 11.55 -65.78 8.08
C THR A 87 10.37 -65.17 7.33
N LEU A 88 10.24 -65.51 6.06
CA LEU A 88 9.13 -65.13 5.19
C LEU A 88 8.11 -66.26 5.11
N PHE A 89 6.82 -65.94 5.21
CA PHE A 89 5.70 -66.89 5.08
C PHE A 89 4.72 -66.36 4.01
N PRO A 90 4.37 -67.13 2.96
CA PRO A 90 3.43 -66.67 1.93
C PRO A 90 2.04 -66.34 2.53
N LEU A 91 1.48 -65.17 2.26
CA LEU A 91 0.22 -64.69 2.87
C LEU A 91 -0.99 -65.59 2.57
N ALA A 92 -0.99 -66.28 1.43
CA ALA A 92 -2.12 -67.11 0.99
C ALA A 92 -2.21 -68.48 1.70
N THR A 93 -1.08 -69.04 2.11
CA THR A 93 -0.99 -70.41 2.66
C THR A 93 -0.34 -70.49 4.04
N LEU A 94 0.44 -69.46 4.41
CA LEU A 94 1.29 -69.39 5.61
C LEU A 94 2.29 -70.57 5.75
N ALA A 95 2.55 -71.29 4.66
CA ALA A 95 3.51 -72.38 4.55
C ALA A 95 3.83 -72.68 3.06
N PRO A 96 5.03 -73.18 2.71
CA PRO A 96 6.18 -73.40 3.59
C PRO A 96 6.92 -72.09 3.95
N PRO A 97 7.68 -72.07 5.06
CA PRO A 97 8.48 -70.90 5.44
C PRO A 97 9.81 -70.80 4.67
N THR A 98 10.18 -69.59 4.27
CA THR A 98 11.48 -69.26 3.66
C THR A 98 12.36 -68.52 4.68
N VAL A 99 13.32 -69.23 5.27
CA VAL A 99 14.20 -68.69 6.32
C VAL A 99 15.38 -67.91 5.71
N LEU A 100 15.53 -66.63 6.06
CA LEU A 100 16.61 -65.78 5.54
C LEU A 100 17.91 -66.04 6.32
N THR A 101 18.66 -67.07 5.93
CA THR A 101 19.83 -67.59 6.67
C THR A 101 20.94 -66.57 6.95
N GLN A 102 21.06 -65.51 6.15
CA GLN A 102 21.97 -64.38 6.34
C GLN A 102 21.62 -63.54 7.59
N THR A 103 20.37 -63.55 8.05
CA THR A 103 19.84 -62.73 9.16
C THR A 103 20.06 -63.32 10.56
N ARG A 104 20.97 -64.30 10.71
CA ARG A 104 21.25 -64.90 12.02
C ARG A 104 21.76 -63.86 13.02
N ASN A 105 21.15 -63.86 14.22
CA ASN A 105 21.34 -62.84 15.26
C ASN A 105 20.73 -61.47 14.88
N ALA A 106 19.58 -61.48 14.19
CA ALA A 106 18.76 -60.29 13.97
C ALA A 106 18.22 -59.74 15.30
N SER A 107 18.23 -58.42 15.46
CA SER A 107 17.72 -57.69 16.62
C SER A 107 16.44 -56.91 16.32
N VAL A 108 16.27 -56.43 15.09
CA VAL A 108 15.15 -55.62 14.61
C VAL A 108 15.18 -55.61 13.07
N PHE A 109 14.03 -55.41 12.42
CA PHE A 109 13.97 -55.08 11.00
C PHE A 109 13.10 -53.85 10.73
N ALA A 110 13.27 -53.26 9.55
CA ALA A 110 12.39 -52.23 9.01
C ALA A 110 12.01 -52.57 7.56
N LEU A 111 10.86 -52.03 7.13
CA LEU A 111 10.28 -52.20 5.80
C LEU A 111 9.95 -50.82 5.22
N ASP A 112 10.19 -50.65 3.93
CA ASP A 112 9.71 -49.52 3.12
C ASP A 112 9.39 -50.03 1.71
N THR A 113 8.23 -49.61 1.19
CA THR A 113 7.72 -49.96 -0.15
C THR A 113 7.40 -48.65 -0.86
N SER A 114 8.06 -48.41 -2.00
CA SER A 114 8.09 -47.10 -2.66
C SER A 114 8.05 -47.25 -4.17
N ILE A 115 7.45 -46.29 -4.88
CA ILE A 115 7.53 -46.23 -6.34
C ILE A 115 8.77 -45.42 -6.71
N GLN A 116 9.70 -46.03 -7.44
CA GLN A 116 10.93 -45.40 -7.92
C GLN A 116 11.00 -45.46 -9.45
N TYR A 117 11.51 -44.39 -10.04
CA TYR A 117 11.67 -44.28 -11.49
C TYR A 117 13.06 -44.75 -11.89
N GLU A 118 13.14 -45.74 -12.78
CA GLU A 118 14.38 -46.14 -13.42
C GLU A 118 14.76 -45.10 -14.50
N LEU A 119 15.94 -44.51 -14.32
CA LEU A 119 16.59 -43.56 -15.23
C LEU A 119 17.34 -44.32 -16.33
N ALA A 120 17.59 -43.64 -17.46
CA ALA A 120 18.28 -44.21 -18.62
C ALA A 120 19.69 -44.77 -18.32
N ASP A 121 20.32 -44.33 -17.22
CA ASP A 121 21.63 -44.79 -16.75
C ASP A 121 21.56 -46.05 -15.84
N GLY A 122 20.38 -46.68 -15.71
CA GLY A 122 20.17 -47.84 -14.83
C GLY A 122 20.18 -47.51 -13.33
N SER A 123 19.83 -46.27 -12.98
CA SER A 123 19.76 -45.77 -11.59
C SER A 123 18.32 -45.41 -11.20
N TYR A 124 17.99 -45.55 -9.92
CA TYR A 124 16.63 -45.40 -9.41
C TYR A 124 16.50 -44.07 -8.64
N ALA A 125 15.47 -43.29 -8.96
CA ALA A 125 15.19 -41.99 -8.35
C ALA A 125 13.72 -41.86 -7.91
N THR A 126 13.49 -41.06 -6.86
CA THR A 126 12.12 -40.77 -6.36
C THR A 126 11.36 -39.80 -7.27
N VAL A 127 10.02 -39.73 -7.10
CA VAL A 127 9.14 -38.75 -7.77
C VAL A 127 9.73 -37.33 -7.71
N ALA A 128 10.14 -36.91 -6.51
CA ALA A 128 10.68 -35.58 -6.21
C ALA A 128 12.05 -35.30 -6.85
N GLN A 129 12.80 -36.33 -7.24
CA GLN A 129 14.14 -36.19 -7.83
C GLN A 129 14.14 -36.27 -9.36
N SER A 130 13.27 -37.09 -9.96
CA SER A 130 13.22 -37.26 -11.42
C SER A 130 12.15 -36.43 -12.15
N GLY A 131 11.18 -35.86 -11.43
CA GLY A 131 10.11 -35.08 -12.05
C GLY A 131 9.28 -35.90 -13.04
N SER A 132 8.98 -37.16 -12.70
CA SER A 132 8.23 -38.16 -13.50
C SER A 132 8.88 -38.68 -14.79
N LYS A 133 10.20 -38.54 -14.98
CA LYS A 133 10.93 -39.19 -16.08
C LYS A 133 11.51 -40.54 -15.67
N GLY A 134 11.12 -41.61 -16.37
CA GLY A 134 11.64 -42.97 -16.17
C GLY A 134 10.53 -44.03 -16.19
N ILE A 135 10.89 -45.30 -16.09
CA ILE A 135 9.92 -46.40 -15.91
C ILE A 135 9.59 -46.47 -14.42
N ALA A 136 8.30 -46.41 -14.06
CA ALA A 136 7.86 -46.55 -12.68
C ALA A 136 7.93 -48.03 -12.26
N THR A 137 8.75 -48.32 -11.25
CA THR A 137 8.96 -49.64 -10.65
C THR A 137 8.57 -49.61 -9.18
N VAL A 138 7.99 -50.67 -8.65
CA VAL A 138 7.75 -50.81 -7.21
C VAL A 138 9.00 -51.39 -6.56
N VAL A 139 9.58 -50.65 -5.63
CA VAL A 139 10.82 -51.00 -4.94
C VAL A 139 10.54 -51.18 -3.46
N THR A 140 10.65 -52.44 -3.02
CA THR A 140 10.48 -52.82 -1.63
C THR A 140 11.81 -53.22 -1.01
N VAL A 141 12.07 -52.69 0.19
CA VAL A 141 13.33 -52.86 0.91
C VAL A 141 13.07 -53.43 2.30
N LEU A 142 13.71 -54.55 2.63
CA LEU A 142 13.75 -55.12 3.98
C LEU A 142 15.16 -54.94 4.53
N ALA A 143 15.30 -54.08 5.54
CA ALA A 143 16.55 -53.84 6.23
C ALA A 143 16.54 -54.56 7.59
N VAL A 144 17.45 -55.51 7.78
CA VAL A 144 17.53 -56.34 8.99
C VAL A 144 18.79 -56.00 9.78
N GLY A 145 18.58 -55.37 10.94
CA GLY A 145 19.62 -55.13 11.92
C GLY A 145 20.03 -56.45 12.58
N CYS A 146 21.33 -56.75 12.54
CA CYS A 146 21.91 -57.95 13.15
C CYS A 146 23.07 -57.58 14.08
N LYS A 147 23.60 -58.55 14.82
CA LYS A 147 24.78 -58.36 15.66
C LYS A 147 26.01 -57.90 14.84
N ARG A 148 26.31 -56.58 14.91
CA ARG A 148 27.42 -55.89 14.20
C ARG A 148 27.38 -55.96 12.68
N LYS A 149 26.18 -56.07 12.10
CA LYS A 149 25.94 -55.89 10.66
C LYS A 149 24.50 -55.49 10.38
N VAL A 150 24.25 -54.89 9.22
CA VAL A 150 22.92 -54.77 8.63
C VAL A 150 22.88 -55.54 7.31
N VAL A 151 21.77 -56.25 7.09
CA VAL A 151 21.51 -57.04 5.88
C VAL A 151 20.32 -56.41 5.17
N VAL A 152 20.51 -55.99 3.92
CA VAL A 152 19.48 -55.32 3.11
C VAL A 152 19.06 -56.22 1.96
N PHE A 153 17.81 -56.67 2.00
CA PHE A 153 17.13 -57.34 0.89
C PHE A 153 16.35 -56.29 0.10
N ARG A 154 16.29 -56.48 -1.22
CA ARG A 154 15.52 -55.63 -2.14
C ARG A 154 14.73 -56.50 -3.10
N TRP A 155 13.56 -56.00 -3.48
CA TRP A 155 12.76 -56.50 -4.58
C TRP A 155 12.40 -55.34 -5.51
N HIS A 156 12.55 -55.55 -6.82
CA HIS A 156 12.05 -54.66 -7.87
C HIS A 156 10.90 -55.38 -8.56
N ASP A 157 9.67 -54.83 -8.49
CA ASP A 157 8.42 -55.41 -9.00
C ASP A 157 8.19 -56.87 -8.57
N GLY A 158 8.69 -57.22 -7.37
CA GLY A 158 8.63 -58.57 -6.78
C GLY A 158 9.85 -59.46 -7.07
N GLU A 159 10.75 -59.09 -7.99
CA GLU A 159 11.95 -59.88 -8.29
C GLU A 159 13.09 -59.60 -7.29
N ALA A 160 13.59 -60.67 -6.66
CA ALA A 160 14.58 -60.60 -5.59
C ALA A 160 15.99 -60.25 -6.08
N GLN A 161 16.58 -59.22 -5.49
CA GLN A 161 17.88 -58.67 -5.86
C GLN A 161 19.03 -59.26 -5.03
N PRO A 162 20.30 -59.15 -5.50
CA PRO A 162 21.47 -59.55 -4.73
C PRO A 162 21.52 -58.83 -3.38
N VAL A 163 21.50 -59.62 -2.30
CA VAL A 163 21.47 -59.15 -0.91
C VAL A 163 22.76 -58.40 -0.57
N LYS A 164 22.64 -57.23 0.04
CA LYS A 164 23.78 -56.40 0.47
C LYS A 164 23.98 -56.53 1.97
N GLU A 165 25.20 -56.85 2.39
CA GLU A 165 25.60 -56.89 3.81
C GLU A 165 26.63 -55.80 4.10
N LEU A 166 26.45 -55.07 5.21
CA LEU A 166 27.37 -54.04 5.69
C LEU A 166 27.70 -54.28 7.17
N ALA A 167 28.98 -54.27 7.52
CA ALA A 167 29.43 -54.36 8.91
C ALA A 167 29.17 -53.05 9.66
N LEU A 168 28.83 -53.14 10.95
CA LEU A 168 28.55 -52.01 11.84
C LEU A 168 29.28 -52.21 13.17
N ASP A 169 29.88 -51.16 13.74
CA ASP A 169 30.60 -51.28 15.01
C ASP A 169 29.66 -51.55 16.21
N HIS A 170 28.42 -51.02 16.12
CA HIS A 170 27.37 -51.15 17.10
C HIS A 170 26.21 -52.04 16.60
N THR A 171 25.37 -52.52 17.52
CA THR A 171 24.19 -53.34 17.16
C THR A 171 22.95 -52.44 17.06
N PRO A 172 22.31 -52.30 15.88
CA PRO A 172 21.07 -51.53 15.75
C PRO A 172 19.96 -52.10 16.65
N ARG A 173 19.22 -51.20 17.30
CA ARG A 173 18.12 -51.50 18.25
C ARG A 173 16.78 -50.98 17.77
N ALA A 174 16.76 -49.87 17.03
CA ALA A 174 15.66 -49.49 16.16
C ALA A 174 16.20 -49.11 14.78
N ILE A 175 15.37 -49.25 13.75
CA ILE A 175 15.68 -48.90 12.37
C ILE A 175 14.45 -48.23 11.78
N ALA A 176 14.62 -47.10 11.11
CA ALA A 176 13.56 -46.40 10.38
C ALA A 176 14.07 -45.91 9.02
N PHE A 177 13.21 -45.92 8.01
CA PHE A 177 13.50 -45.28 6.72
C PHE A 177 13.14 -43.79 6.81
N SER A 178 14.12 -42.92 6.56
CA SER A 178 13.90 -41.48 6.43
C SER A 178 13.40 -41.14 5.01
N THR A 179 14.04 -41.74 4.02
CA THR A 179 13.59 -41.80 2.62
C THR A 179 13.81 -43.22 2.07
N PRO A 180 13.27 -43.60 0.90
CA PRO A 180 13.50 -44.92 0.28
C PRO A 180 14.98 -45.23 -0.05
N HIS A 181 15.86 -44.24 0.08
CA HIS A 181 17.30 -44.35 -0.12
C HIS A 181 18.12 -44.15 1.18
N THR A 182 17.50 -43.82 2.32
CA THR A 182 18.21 -43.51 3.57
C THR A 182 17.57 -44.16 4.79
N ILE A 183 18.40 -44.90 5.54
CA ILE A 183 18.00 -45.61 6.76
C ILE A 183 18.67 -44.95 7.95
N VAL A 184 17.89 -44.61 8.98
CA VAL A 184 18.39 -44.17 10.29
C VAL A 184 18.37 -45.36 11.24
N MET A 185 19.51 -45.62 11.90
CA MET A 185 19.73 -46.73 12.81
C MET A 185 20.06 -46.19 14.20
N ALA A 186 19.24 -46.57 15.19
CA ALA A 186 19.46 -46.21 16.58
C ALA A 186 20.31 -47.27 17.29
N TYR A 187 21.40 -46.85 17.93
CA TYR A 187 22.27 -47.70 18.73
C TYR A 187 22.07 -47.45 20.24
N PRO A 188 22.65 -48.29 21.13
CA PRO A 188 22.85 -47.89 22.53
C PRO A 188 23.64 -46.57 22.61
N PRO A 189 23.32 -45.63 23.52
CA PRO A 189 23.88 -44.27 23.49
C PRO A 189 25.40 -44.23 23.68
N PRO A 190 26.09 -43.18 23.18
CA PRO A 190 25.53 -41.91 22.67
C PRO A 190 25.30 -41.86 21.14
N ASP A 191 25.79 -42.86 20.42
CA ASP A 191 25.96 -42.84 18.96
C ASP A 191 24.71 -43.32 18.21
N ASN A 192 24.55 -42.87 16.97
CA ASN A 192 23.57 -43.36 16.00
C ASN A 192 24.19 -43.30 14.59
N ALA A 193 23.56 -43.89 13.58
CA ALA A 193 24.05 -43.80 12.21
C ALA A 193 22.96 -43.64 11.16
N VAL A 194 23.28 -42.94 10.07
CA VAL A 194 22.52 -42.96 8.82
C VAL A 194 23.26 -43.82 7.80
N LEU A 195 22.53 -44.63 7.05
CA LEU A 195 23.03 -45.44 5.94
C LEU A 195 22.33 -45.02 4.63
N SER A 196 23.11 -44.52 3.68
CA SER A 196 22.63 -44.29 2.31
C SER A 196 22.64 -45.61 1.53
N LEU A 197 21.46 -46.10 1.12
CA LEU A 197 21.31 -47.36 0.38
C LEU A 197 21.82 -47.30 -1.06
N THR A 198 21.94 -46.10 -1.62
CA THR A 198 22.43 -45.89 -2.99
C THR A 198 23.96 -46.03 -3.05
N THR A 199 24.69 -45.43 -2.09
CA THR A 199 26.17 -45.49 -2.03
C THR A 199 26.70 -46.58 -1.09
N MET A 200 25.85 -47.15 -0.23
CA MET A 200 26.24 -47.96 0.94
C MET A 200 27.23 -47.28 1.88
N ALA A 201 27.21 -45.94 1.92
CA ALA A 201 27.97 -45.13 2.87
C ALA A 201 27.24 -45.04 4.22
N LEU A 202 27.98 -45.30 5.29
CA LEU A 202 27.56 -45.12 6.68
C LEU A 202 28.10 -43.77 7.19
N THR A 203 27.23 -42.97 7.81
CA THR A 203 27.60 -41.72 8.48
C THR A 203 27.11 -41.78 9.92
N GLU A 204 28.04 -41.90 10.87
CA GLU A 204 27.73 -41.94 12.29
C GLU A 204 27.63 -40.52 12.87
N PHE A 205 26.68 -40.31 13.78
CA PHE A 205 26.40 -39.02 14.41
C PHE A 205 26.06 -39.21 15.89
N VAL A 206 26.55 -38.28 16.72
CA VAL A 206 26.38 -38.33 18.18
C VAL A 206 25.14 -37.52 18.56
N THR A 207 24.26 -38.10 19.38
CA THR A 207 23.17 -37.30 19.97
C THR A 207 23.74 -36.31 20.99
N PRO A 208 23.55 -34.99 20.83
CA PRO A 208 24.12 -34.01 21.74
C PRO A 208 23.69 -34.29 23.19
N ALA A 209 24.60 -34.05 24.13
CA ALA A 209 24.29 -34.12 25.56
C ALA A 209 23.49 -32.88 25.95
N THR A 210 22.20 -33.06 26.22
CA THR A 210 21.27 -32.01 26.64
C THR A 210 21.65 -31.50 28.03
N THR A 211 22.47 -30.45 28.06
CA THR A 211 22.68 -29.62 29.25
C THR A 211 21.40 -28.87 29.54
N THR A 212 20.58 -29.38 30.45
CA THR A 212 19.34 -28.74 30.88
C THR A 212 19.65 -27.42 31.57
N VAL A 213 19.39 -26.30 30.88
CA VAL A 213 19.56 -24.95 31.43
C VAL A 213 18.42 -24.67 32.41
N SER A 214 18.56 -25.15 33.64
CA SER A 214 17.65 -24.82 34.72
C SER A 214 17.83 -23.34 35.12
N ASN A 215 16.84 -22.50 34.84
CA ASN A 215 16.83 -21.07 35.20
C ASN A 215 16.61 -20.82 36.71
N ASN A 216 17.45 -21.44 37.55
CA ASN A 216 17.49 -21.26 39.00
C ASN A 216 18.93 -20.89 39.44
N PRO A 217 19.29 -19.59 39.48
CA PRO A 217 20.58 -19.14 39.98
C PRO A 217 20.62 -19.19 41.52
N GLY A 218 20.69 -20.39 42.11
CA GLY A 218 20.31 -20.56 43.52
C GLY A 218 20.85 -21.75 44.32
N MET A 219 21.81 -22.55 43.83
CA MET A 219 22.55 -23.48 44.72
C MET A 219 24.00 -23.71 44.30
N GLY A 220 24.87 -23.91 45.30
CA GLY A 220 26.33 -23.79 45.13
C GLY A 220 27.05 -25.05 44.62
N MET A 221 28.22 -24.80 44.03
CA MET A 221 29.20 -25.84 43.67
C MET A 221 29.54 -26.75 44.86
N SER A 222 29.34 -28.05 44.71
CA SER A 222 29.85 -29.07 45.64
C SER A 222 30.61 -30.15 44.87
N MET A 223 31.90 -29.88 44.62
CA MET A 223 32.82 -30.86 44.03
C MET A 223 33.16 -31.93 45.07
N GLY A 224 32.47 -33.08 44.98
CA GLY A 224 32.65 -34.24 45.86
C GLY A 224 32.74 -35.56 45.09
N MET A 225 33.49 -36.52 45.62
CA MET A 225 33.75 -37.82 44.97
C MET A 225 32.48 -38.62 44.64
N GLY A 226 32.45 -39.27 43.47
CA GLY A 226 31.33 -40.14 43.06
C GLY A 226 31.68 -41.31 42.13
N ALA A 227 32.95 -41.67 41.96
CA ALA A 227 33.41 -42.64 40.95
C ALA A 227 33.15 -44.14 41.29
N PHE A 228 32.16 -44.44 42.14
CA PHE A 228 31.76 -45.81 42.50
C PHE A 228 30.24 -45.89 42.76
N SER A 229 29.46 -46.20 41.72
CA SER A 229 28.04 -46.59 41.83
C SER A 229 27.79 -47.98 41.23
N GLY A 230 28.78 -48.87 41.35
CA GLY A 230 28.76 -50.23 40.83
C GLY A 230 28.78 -51.29 41.93
N LEU A 231 27.85 -51.24 42.89
CA LEU A 231 27.43 -52.33 43.79
C LEU A 231 26.41 -51.77 44.81
N GLY A 232 25.25 -52.43 44.92
CA GLY A 232 24.19 -52.06 45.87
C GLY A 232 22.88 -51.72 45.16
N GLY A 233 21.85 -52.52 45.37
CA GLY A 233 20.51 -52.24 44.86
C GLY A 233 19.45 -52.60 45.89
N TYR A 234 18.31 -51.89 45.84
CA TYR A 234 16.99 -52.39 46.21
C TYR A 234 15.91 -51.49 45.60
N MET A 235 14.75 -52.07 45.30
CA MET A 235 13.50 -51.39 44.93
C MET A 235 13.56 -50.38 43.77
N GLY A 236 13.46 -50.89 42.53
CA GLY A 236 13.22 -50.09 41.34
C GLY A 236 13.10 -50.93 40.07
N LEU A 237 11.93 -51.51 39.78
CA LEU A 237 11.66 -52.17 38.49
C LEU A 237 11.37 -51.11 37.40
N GLY A 238 12.39 -50.36 37.02
CA GLY A 238 12.34 -49.54 35.81
C GLY A 238 12.38 -50.43 34.57
N THR A 239 11.31 -50.44 33.77
CA THR A 239 11.35 -50.93 32.40
C THR A 239 12.41 -50.11 31.65
N LYS A 240 13.44 -50.77 31.12
CA LYS A 240 14.46 -50.05 30.33
C LYS A 240 13.80 -49.51 29.08
N ALA A 241 13.87 -48.18 28.90
CA ALA A 241 13.26 -47.48 27.77
C ALA A 241 13.60 -48.17 26.44
N LYS A 242 12.58 -48.40 25.63
CA LYS A 242 12.69 -49.13 24.37
C LYS A 242 13.26 -48.19 23.31
N PHE A 243 14.31 -48.63 22.61
CA PHE A 243 14.85 -47.89 21.47
C PHE A 243 13.76 -47.77 20.39
N ALA A 244 13.57 -46.56 19.88
CA ALA A 244 12.65 -46.27 18.79
C ALA A 244 13.28 -45.27 17.82
N ALA A 245 12.80 -45.28 16.58
CA ALA A 245 13.07 -44.29 15.55
C ALA A 245 11.79 -44.17 14.73
N VAL A 246 11.26 -42.96 14.55
CA VAL A 246 9.92 -42.74 13.99
C VAL A 246 10.02 -41.76 12.82
N LYS A 247 9.65 -42.22 11.61
CA LYS A 247 9.53 -41.35 10.43
C LYS A 247 8.42 -40.34 10.66
N ILE A 248 8.72 -39.05 10.53
CA ILE A 248 7.74 -37.96 10.68
C ILE A 248 7.32 -37.50 9.29
N GLU A 249 8.22 -36.87 8.53
CA GLU A 249 8.00 -36.53 7.12
C GLU A 249 9.10 -37.14 6.25
N GLU A 250 9.03 -36.98 4.92
CA GLU A 250 10.07 -37.49 4.04
C GLU A 250 11.39 -36.75 4.30
N GLY A 251 12.41 -37.49 4.74
CA GLY A 251 13.70 -36.92 5.13
C GLY A 251 13.85 -36.58 6.61
N GLU A 252 12.82 -36.76 7.45
CA GLU A 252 12.86 -36.45 8.89
C GLU A 252 12.47 -37.64 9.78
N VAL A 253 13.35 -37.99 10.73
CA VAL A 253 13.14 -39.06 11.72
C VAL A 253 13.30 -38.52 13.15
N LEU A 254 12.28 -38.74 13.98
CA LEU A 254 12.33 -38.49 15.43
C LEU A 254 13.00 -39.68 16.15
N ILE A 255 14.02 -39.40 16.96
CA ILE A 255 14.62 -40.35 17.89
C ILE A 255 14.33 -39.90 19.33
N PRO A 256 13.49 -40.64 20.09
CA PRO A 256 13.37 -40.44 21.54
C PRO A 256 14.62 -40.96 22.27
N LYS A 257 15.18 -40.11 23.13
CA LYS A 257 16.33 -40.39 24.00
C LYS A 257 16.00 -39.92 25.42
N GLU A 258 15.80 -40.88 26.31
CA GLU A 258 15.40 -40.63 27.70
C GLU A 258 14.14 -39.74 27.73
N SER A 259 14.19 -38.53 28.31
CA SER A 259 13.07 -37.57 28.35
C SER A 259 13.03 -36.59 27.17
N THR A 260 13.92 -36.70 26.18
CA THR A 260 14.07 -35.71 25.09
C THR A 260 13.97 -36.34 23.70
N GLY A 261 13.26 -35.70 22.77
CA GLY A 261 13.05 -36.15 21.40
C GLY A 261 13.72 -35.23 20.39
N LEU A 262 14.65 -35.75 19.60
CA LEU A 262 15.38 -34.99 18.58
C LEU A 262 15.01 -35.46 17.18
N PHE A 263 14.81 -34.49 16.28
CA PHE A 263 14.49 -34.71 14.86
C PHE A 263 15.77 -34.68 14.04
N PHE A 264 16.04 -35.71 13.25
CA PHE A 264 17.25 -35.87 12.44
C PHE A 264 16.94 -35.99 10.94
N GLY A 265 17.80 -35.36 10.15
CA GLY A 265 17.75 -35.34 8.69
C GLY A 265 18.45 -36.52 8.03
N VAL A 266 18.39 -36.56 6.69
CA VAL A 266 19.09 -37.54 5.84
C VAL A 266 20.63 -37.49 5.94
N ASP A 267 21.18 -36.45 6.55
CA ASP A 267 22.61 -36.19 6.75
C ASP A 267 23.06 -36.41 8.21
N GLY A 268 22.15 -36.79 9.11
CA GLY A 268 22.43 -36.95 10.54
C GLY A 268 22.46 -35.64 11.34
N GLN A 269 22.16 -34.49 10.73
CA GLN A 269 22.01 -33.21 11.45
C GLN A 269 20.58 -33.02 11.98
N THR A 270 20.40 -32.11 12.95
CA THR A 270 19.08 -31.82 13.52
C THR A 270 18.27 -30.92 12.59
N THR A 271 17.11 -31.39 12.10
CA THR A 271 16.22 -30.64 11.20
C THR A 271 15.53 -29.46 11.88
N ARG A 272 15.28 -29.58 13.20
CA ARG A 272 14.53 -28.60 13.99
C ARG A 272 15.39 -28.04 15.12
N PRO A 273 15.31 -26.72 15.42
CA PRO A 273 16.08 -26.10 16.50
C PRO A 273 15.53 -26.41 17.91
N VAL A 274 14.30 -26.96 17.99
CA VAL A 274 13.61 -27.29 19.24
C VAL A 274 13.19 -28.77 19.17
N GLY A 275 13.54 -29.54 20.21
CA GLY A 275 13.14 -30.92 20.39
C GLY A 275 11.80 -31.05 21.14
N ILE A 276 11.38 -32.30 21.39
CA ILE A 276 10.25 -32.59 22.27
C ILE A 276 10.77 -32.93 23.66
N ASP A 277 10.48 -32.08 24.64
CA ASP A 277 10.68 -32.44 26.04
C ASP A 277 9.43 -33.15 26.60
N TRP A 278 9.62 -34.38 27.07
CA TRP A 278 8.62 -35.19 27.75
C TRP A 278 8.87 -35.19 29.28
N PRO A 279 7.83 -35.27 30.14
CA PRO A 279 8.02 -35.30 31.59
C PRO A 279 8.78 -36.53 32.12
N ALA A 280 8.79 -37.62 31.34
CA ALA A 280 9.47 -38.88 31.62
C ALA A 280 9.86 -39.56 30.30
N SER A 281 10.55 -40.69 30.35
CA SER A 281 10.85 -41.46 29.13
C SER A 281 9.61 -42.22 28.62
N PRO A 282 9.21 -42.05 27.34
CA PRO A 282 8.11 -42.81 26.76
C PRO A 282 8.49 -44.29 26.54
N GLU A 283 7.52 -45.20 26.61
CA GLU A 283 7.73 -46.64 26.34
C GLU A 283 7.63 -46.98 24.85
N GLU A 284 6.65 -46.40 24.13
CA GLU A 284 6.56 -46.43 22.67
C GLU A 284 6.12 -45.06 22.14
N THR A 285 6.60 -44.69 20.95
CA THR A 285 6.22 -43.45 20.24
C THR A 285 5.82 -43.75 18.81
N VAL A 286 4.78 -43.08 18.32
CA VAL A 286 4.16 -43.29 17.00
C VAL A 286 3.73 -41.94 16.42
N TYR A 287 3.71 -41.82 15.09
CA TYR A 287 3.32 -40.61 14.38
C TYR A 287 2.12 -40.85 13.46
N THR A 288 1.08 -40.03 13.62
CA THR A 288 -0.20 -40.08 12.88
C THR A 288 -0.50 -38.66 12.41
N LYS A 289 -0.05 -38.30 11.20
CA LYS A 289 0.02 -36.91 10.70
C LYS A 289 -1.29 -36.13 10.96
N PRO A 290 -1.25 -34.97 11.66
CA PRO A 290 -0.09 -34.18 12.12
C PRO A 290 0.30 -34.39 13.61
N TYR A 291 -0.06 -35.49 14.27
CA TYR A 291 0.16 -35.71 15.70
C TYR A 291 1.26 -36.74 16.00
N ILE A 292 1.96 -36.52 17.12
CA ILE A 292 2.90 -37.48 17.73
C ILE A 292 2.26 -38.02 19.00
N ILE A 293 2.16 -39.34 19.09
CA ILE A 293 1.51 -40.06 20.19
C ILE A 293 2.59 -40.83 20.96
N SER A 294 2.60 -40.71 22.28
CA SER A 294 3.63 -41.30 23.14
C SER A 294 2.98 -41.99 24.34
N SER A 295 3.34 -43.25 24.60
CA SER A 295 2.86 -44.00 25.78
C SER A 295 3.82 -43.85 26.96
N PHE A 296 3.26 -43.81 28.16
CA PHE A 296 3.98 -43.57 29.41
C PHE A 296 3.60 -44.59 30.49
N PRO A 297 4.58 -45.01 31.32
CA PRO A 297 4.34 -45.96 32.40
C PRO A 297 3.57 -45.30 33.57
N PRO A 298 3.02 -46.10 34.50
CA PRO A 298 2.36 -45.58 35.70
C PRO A 298 3.22 -44.62 36.52
N ASN A 299 2.60 -43.57 37.07
CA ASN A 299 3.21 -42.55 37.94
C ASN A 299 4.22 -41.60 37.27
N SER A 300 4.33 -41.56 35.94
CA SER A 300 5.38 -40.80 35.25
C SER A 300 4.96 -39.46 34.64
N LEU A 301 3.67 -39.23 34.39
CA LEU A 301 3.15 -37.93 33.94
C LEU A 301 2.58 -37.14 35.13
N PRO A 302 2.78 -35.82 35.22
CA PRO A 302 2.09 -34.98 36.20
C PRO A 302 0.58 -35.00 35.92
N ASP A 303 -0.23 -34.98 36.97
CA ASP A 303 -1.68 -34.99 36.87
C ASP A 303 -2.25 -33.56 36.88
N PRO A 304 -2.83 -33.05 35.77
CA PRO A 304 -3.35 -31.69 35.70
C PRO A 304 -4.63 -31.46 36.51
N ASP A 305 -5.37 -32.51 36.88
CA ASP A 305 -6.67 -32.40 37.57
C ASP A 305 -6.54 -32.55 39.10
N ALA A 306 -5.33 -32.79 39.61
CA ALA A 306 -5.08 -33.03 41.03
C ALA A 306 -4.99 -31.71 41.82
N PRO A 307 -5.71 -31.56 42.96
CA PRO A 307 -5.64 -30.35 43.77
C PRO A 307 -4.23 -30.16 44.37
N SER A 308 -3.64 -28.99 44.12
CA SER A 308 -2.27 -28.59 44.50
C SER A 308 -2.09 -28.47 46.02
N THR A 309 -1.97 -29.63 46.68
CA THR A 309 -2.00 -29.75 48.14
C THR A 309 -0.63 -29.43 48.75
N THR A 310 -0.43 -28.19 49.18
CA THR A 310 0.81 -27.74 49.83
C THR A 310 0.96 -28.30 51.25
N VAL A 311 1.71 -29.40 51.40
CA VAL A 311 2.25 -29.87 52.68
C VAL A 311 3.73 -29.48 52.77
N ALA A 312 4.22 -29.18 53.97
CA ALA A 312 5.45 -28.43 54.17
C ALA A 312 6.72 -29.07 53.56
N THR A 313 7.60 -28.21 53.03
CA THR A 313 9.00 -28.47 52.64
C THR A 313 9.29 -29.41 51.46
N ILE A 314 8.33 -30.11 50.86
CA ILE A 314 8.53 -30.79 49.56
C ILE A 314 7.31 -30.59 48.65
N THR A 315 7.48 -29.83 47.56
CA THR A 315 6.51 -29.77 46.46
C THR A 315 6.53 -31.07 45.67
N THR A 316 5.65 -32.00 46.05
CA THR A 316 5.39 -33.21 45.26
C THR A 316 4.30 -32.90 44.23
N THR A 317 4.64 -32.90 42.95
CA THR A 317 3.64 -32.90 41.88
C THR A 317 2.92 -34.23 41.90
N ALA A 318 1.59 -34.22 42.03
CA ALA A 318 0.80 -35.43 41.84
C ALA A 318 1.05 -36.00 40.44
N THR A 319 1.17 -37.32 40.34
CA THR A 319 1.37 -38.02 39.06
C THR A 319 0.25 -39.01 38.79
N ILE A 320 -0.03 -39.24 37.51
CA ILE A 320 -1.14 -40.09 37.06
C ILE A 320 -0.82 -41.55 37.48
N PRO A 321 -1.65 -42.20 38.34
CA PRO A 321 -1.27 -43.46 38.99
C PRO A 321 -1.29 -44.68 38.06
N ASN A 322 -1.89 -44.54 36.87
CA ASN A 322 -1.99 -45.57 35.83
C ASN A 322 -1.21 -45.13 34.57
N SER A 323 -0.95 -46.08 33.68
CA SER A 323 -0.35 -45.83 32.36
C SER A 323 -1.20 -44.83 31.56
N ALA A 324 -0.54 -43.98 30.77
CA ALA A 324 -1.19 -42.88 30.07
C ALA A 324 -0.59 -42.65 28.67
N LEU A 325 -1.34 -41.98 27.79
CA LEU A 325 -0.89 -41.55 26.47
C LEU A 325 -0.90 -40.04 26.38
N GLN A 326 0.19 -39.42 25.90
CA GLN A 326 0.21 -38.00 25.54
C GLN A 326 0.16 -37.86 24.02
N ILE A 327 -0.70 -36.97 23.54
CA ILE A 327 -0.85 -36.62 22.12
C ILE A 327 -0.34 -35.18 21.96
N ARG A 328 0.66 -34.99 21.10
CA ARG A 328 1.29 -33.70 20.82
C ARG A 328 1.13 -33.32 19.35
N SER A 329 1.06 -32.03 19.04
CA SER A 329 1.12 -31.56 17.65
C SER A 329 2.54 -31.69 17.13
N ALA A 330 2.75 -32.26 15.94
CA ALA A 330 4.04 -32.27 15.26
C ALA A 330 4.39 -30.89 14.65
N LEU A 331 3.46 -29.94 14.63
CA LEU A 331 3.68 -28.57 14.14
C LEU A 331 4.23 -27.68 15.26
N SER A 332 3.48 -27.57 16.38
CA SER A 332 3.84 -26.69 17.51
C SER A 332 4.62 -27.38 18.63
N LEU A 333 4.80 -28.71 18.56
CA LEU A 333 5.41 -29.57 19.58
C LEU A 333 4.71 -29.56 20.96
N GLN A 334 3.58 -28.86 21.10
CA GLN A 334 2.82 -28.76 22.35
C GLN A 334 1.92 -29.99 22.58
N PRO A 335 1.67 -30.38 23.86
CA PRO A 335 0.68 -31.39 24.18
C PRO A 335 -0.73 -30.85 23.95
N VAL A 336 -1.54 -31.60 23.21
CA VAL A 336 -2.93 -31.24 22.86
C VAL A 336 -3.92 -32.04 23.71
N GLN A 337 -3.58 -33.27 24.09
CA GLN A 337 -4.43 -34.17 24.87
C GLN A 337 -3.59 -35.16 25.68
N THR A 338 -4.09 -35.57 26.84
CA THR A 338 -3.58 -36.71 27.60
C THR A 338 -4.73 -37.67 27.92
N LEU A 339 -4.56 -38.95 27.62
CA LEU A 339 -5.53 -40.02 27.88
C LEU A 339 -5.02 -40.90 29.03
N ARG A 340 -5.83 -41.06 30.08
CA ARG A 340 -5.54 -41.93 31.23
C ARG A 340 -6.14 -43.32 31.00
N TYR A 341 -5.47 -44.38 31.45
CA TYR A 341 -6.04 -45.72 31.54
C TYR A 341 -6.75 -45.92 32.90
N PRO A 342 -7.89 -46.64 32.99
CA PRO A 342 -8.70 -47.18 31.89
C PRO A 342 -9.33 -46.05 31.07
N PHE A 343 -9.40 -46.25 29.75
CA PHE A 343 -9.99 -45.27 28.84
C PHE A 343 -11.51 -45.21 29.04
N VAL A 344 -12.09 -44.00 28.96
CA VAL A 344 -13.54 -43.80 29.03
C VAL A 344 -14.17 -44.19 27.69
N GLU A 345 -15.10 -45.14 27.72
CA GLU A 345 -15.90 -45.55 26.57
C GLU A 345 -17.02 -44.52 26.33
N ASP A 346 -16.75 -43.54 25.46
CA ASP A 346 -17.64 -42.45 24.99
C ASP A 346 -18.09 -41.39 26.05
N PRO A 347 -17.74 -40.09 25.91
CA PRO A 347 -18.25 -39.03 26.80
C PRO A 347 -19.77 -38.87 26.79
N ALA A 348 -20.50 -39.38 25.79
CA ALA A 348 -21.97 -39.34 25.76
C ALA A 348 -22.64 -40.21 26.83
N GLN A 349 -21.91 -41.11 27.51
CA GLN A 349 -22.47 -42.07 28.48
C GLN A 349 -21.82 -42.01 29.88
N ALA A 350 -21.47 -40.81 30.34
CA ALA A 350 -21.11 -40.57 31.74
C ALA A 350 -22.27 -40.98 32.68
N PRO A 351 -22.06 -41.85 33.70
CA PRO A 351 -23.09 -42.19 34.67
C PRO A 351 -23.44 -40.98 35.56
N PRO A 352 -24.71 -40.80 35.95
CA PRO A 352 -25.11 -39.65 36.76
C PRO A 352 -24.44 -39.67 38.14
N PRO A 353 -24.09 -38.51 38.71
CA PRO A 353 -23.42 -38.43 40.00
C PRO A 353 -24.32 -38.97 41.12
N PRO A 354 -23.79 -39.76 42.07
CA PRO A 354 -24.56 -40.26 43.21
C PRO A 354 -24.97 -39.10 44.13
N PRO A 355 -26.17 -39.14 44.74
CA PRO A 355 -26.66 -38.06 45.58
C PRO A 355 -25.83 -37.88 46.86
N PRO A 356 -25.63 -36.63 47.34
CA PRO A 356 -24.76 -36.33 48.47
C PRO A 356 -25.40 -36.81 49.79
N THR A 357 -25.01 -38.01 50.25
CA THR A 357 -25.41 -38.53 51.56
C THR A 357 -24.27 -38.39 52.57
N THR A 358 -24.43 -37.46 53.51
CA THR A 358 -23.48 -37.24 54.61
C THR A 358 -23.44 -38.41 55.57
N LYS A 359 -22.33 -39.16 55.60
CA LYS A 359 -21.74 -39.79 56.80
C LYS A 359 -20.31 -40.25 56.54
N LEU A 360 -19.41 -39.98 57.49
CA LEU A 360 -18.07 -40.55 57.53
C LEU A 360 -18.17 -42.06 57.86
N GLY A 361 -17.20 -42.87 57.41
CA GLY A 361 -16.96 -44.17 58.05
C GLY A 361 -16.82 -45.42 57.17
N ALA A 362 -16.51 -45.31 55.86
CA ALA A 362 -16.05 -46.45 55.09
C ALA A 362 -15.01 -46.02 54.05
N ALA A 363 -13.78 -46.55 54.13
CA ALA A 363 -12.80 -46.41 53.07
C ALA A 363 -13.22 -47.30 51.89
N SER A 364 -13.82 -46.70 50.86
CA SER A 364 -14.07 -47.38 49.59
C SER A 364 -12.73 -47.81 49.00
N LYS A 365 -12.42 -49.11 49.08
CA LYS A 365 -11.30 -49.71 48.35
C LYS A 365 -11.57 -49.54 46.87
N GLN A 366 -11.04 -48.48 46.25
CA GLN A 366 -10.73 -48.51 44.83
C GLN A 366 -9.87 -49.75 44.62
N SER A 367 -10.35 -50.70 43.82
CA SER A 367 -9.55 -51.84 43.42
C SER A 367 -8.35 -51.30 42.66
N ALA A 368 -7.14 -51.47 43.21
CA ALA A 368 -5.91 -51.08 42.52
C ALA A 368 -5.85 -51.85 41.19
N ILE A 369 -6.13 -51.15 40.09
CA ILE A 369 -6.14 -51.73 38.74
C ILE A 369 -4.73 -52.21 38.47
N ALA A 370 -4.58 -53.47 38.05
CA ALA A 370 -3.26 -54.03 37.78
C ALA A 370 -2.55 -53.19 36.71
N PRO A 371 -1.23 -52.92 36.85
CA PRO A 371 -0.53 -52.09 35.86
C PRO A 371 -0.63 -52.72 34.46
N HIS A 372 -1.06 -51.91 33.50
CA HIS A 372 -1.27 -52.31 32.10
C HIS A 372 -0.16 -51.72 31.22
N LEU A 373 0.52 -52.56 30.45
CA LEU A 373 1.46 -52.12 29.42
C LEU A 373 0.67 -51.68 28.18
N LEU A 374 0.86 -50.42 27.77
CA LEU A 374 0.22 -49.81 26.60
C LEU A 374 1.17 -49.84 25.40
N ARG A 375 0.83 -50.65 24.39
CA ARG A 375 1.53 -50.70 23.10
C ARG A 375 0.80 -49.84 22.06
N LEU A 376 1.52 -49.15 21.19
CA LEU A 376 0.98 -48.22 20.18
C LEU A 376 1.36 -48.65 18.76
N LEU A 377 0.44 -48.51 17.78
CA LEU A 377 0.76 -48.64 16.35
C LEU A 377 -0.15 -47.85 15.41
N THR A 378 0.39 -47.53 14.24
CA THR A 378 -0.32 -47.13 13.01
C THR A 378 -0.32 -48.24 11.97
N THR A 379 -1.29 -48.22 11.03
CA THR A 379 -1.32 -49.12 9.86
C THR A 379 -0.11 -48.99 8.93
N SER A 380 0.53 -47.82 8.91
CA SER A 380 1.66 -47.52 8.01
C SER A 380 2.30 -46.16 8.41
N PRO A 381 3.64 -46.06 8.55
CA PRO A 381 4.29 -44.79 8.89
C PRO A 381 4.03 -43.71 7.83
N GLY A 382 3.68 -42.49 8.26
CA GLY A 382 3.53 -41.33 7.36
C GLY A 382 2.31 -41.36 6.42
N THR A 383 1.34 -42.26 6.63
CA THR A 383 0.06 -42.20 5.90
C THR A 383 -0.80 -41.04 6.42
N GLY A 384 -1.74 -40.55 5.59
CA GLY A 384 -2.56 -39.38 5.88
C GLY A 384 -3.49 -39.51 7.11
N PRO A 385 -4.15 -38.40 7.51
CA PRO A 385 -4.82 -38.27 8.83
C PRO A 385 -5.94 -39.26 9.14
N ALA A 386 -6.46 -39.98 8.14
CA ALA A 386 -7.49 -41.02 8.30
C ALA A 386 -6.94 -42.44 8.53
N ALA A 387 -5.65 -42.56 8.88
CA ALA A 387 -5.00 -43.83 9.25
C ALA A 387 -5.28 -44.17 10.74
N PRO A 388 -5.97 -45.29 11.05
CA PRO A 388 -6.34 -45.61 12.42
C PRO A 388 -5.12 -45.98 13.25
N THR A 389 -5.02 -45.39 14.45
CA THR A 389 -3.98 -45.71 15.43
C THR A 389 -4.54 -46.66 16.47
N PHE A 390 -3.96 -47.84 16.58
CA PHE A 390 -4.36 -48.86 17.53
C PHE A 390 -3.55 -48.76 18.83
N ILE A 391 -4.24 -48.94 19.96
CA ILE A 391 -3.65 -49.08 21.29
C ILE A 391 -3.95 -50.50 21.77
N LEU A 392 -2.94 -51.27 22.18
CA LEU A 392 -3.16 -52.53 22.87
C LEU A 392 -2.81 -52.36 24.36
N SER A 393 -3.79 -52.55 25.24
CA SER A 393 -3.55 -52.64 26.68
C SER A 393 -3.43 -54.10 27.10
N THR A 394 -2.30 -54.45 27.72
CA THR A 394 -1.99 -55.81 28.19
C THR A 394 -1.76 -55.79 29.71
N PRO A 395 -2.49 -56.59 30.51
CA PRO A 395 -2.18 -56.72 31.93
C PRO A 395 -0.74 -57.24 32.14
N THR A 396 0.04 -56.58 33.01
CA THR A 396 1.43 -57.01 33.27
C THR A 396 1.52 -58.26 34.14
N ASP A 397 0.53 -58.49 35.01
CA ASP A 397 0.43 -59.73 35.80
C ASP A 397 -0.21 -60.87 35.00
N ARG A 398 0.31 -62.08 35.24
CA ARG A 398 -0.10 -63.33 34.60
C ARG A 398 -1.49 -63.80 35.05
N THR A 399 -1.94 -63.48 36.27
CA THR A 399 -3.28 -63.86 36.74
C THR A 399 -4.34 -62.91 36.18
N ALA A 400 -4.07 -61.61 36.16
CA ALA A 400 -4.92 -60.61 35.49
C ALA A 400 -5.08 -60.92 33.99
N LEU A 401 -3.98 -61.18 33.27
CA LEU A 401 -4.02 -61.57 31.85
C LEU A 401 -4.88 -62.81 31.57
N ALA A 402 -4.91 -63.78 32.47
CA ALA A 402 -5.71 -65.00 32.30
C ALA A 402 -7.22 -64.77 32.52
N ALA A 403 -7.59 -63.73 33.28
CA ALA A 403 -8.96 -63.36 33.60
C ALA A 403 -9.55 -62.33 32.62
N GLU A 404 -8.85 -61.21 32.43
CA GLU A 404 -9.28 -60.04 31.65
C GLU A 404 -8.88 -60.17 30.16
N GLY A 405 -7.70 -60.75 29.91
CA GLY A 405 -7.08 -60.78 28.59
C GLY A 405 -6.52 -59.42 28.16
N SER A 406 -5.87 -59.39 27.00
CA SER A 406 -5.48 -58.16 26.33
C SER A 406 -6.68 -57.55 25.61
N THR A 407 -6.77 -56.22 25.57
CA THR A 407 -7.80 -55.50 24.81
C THR A 407 -7.16 -54.54 23.81
N LEU A 408 -7.72 -54.50 22.60
CA LEU A 408 -7.29 -53.68 21.47
C LEU A 408 -8.31 -52.56 21.26
N TRP A 409 -7.82 -51.33 21.33
CA TRP A 409 -8.57 -50.09 21.17
C TRP A 409 -8.09 -49.37 19.90
N THR A 410 -8.89 -48.43 19.41
CA THR A 410 -8.50 -47.50 18.35
C THR A 410 -8.75 -46.07 18.78
N LEU A 411 -7.79 -45.20 18.45
CA LEU A 411 -7.95 -43.75 18.47
C LEU A 411 -8.68 -43.32 17.20
N VAL A 412 -9.85 -42.70 17.37
CA VAL A 412 -10.63 -42.09 16.29
C VAL A 412 -10.51 -40.58 16.42
N LEU A 413 -10.24 -39.91 15.30
CA LEU A 413 -10.07 -38.46 15.23
C LEU A 413 -11.44 -37.76 15.06
N HIS A 414 -11.67 -36.66 15.76
CA HIS A 414 -12.87 -35.84 15.53
C HIS A 414 -12.82 -35.12 14.17
N PRO A 415 -13.96 -34.89 13.51
CA PRO A 415 -14.00 -34.20 12.21
C PRO A 415 -13.28 -32.85 12.23
N TRP A 416 -12.49 -32.57 11.19
CA TRP A 416 -11.66 -31.37 11.13
C TRP A 416 -12.45 -30.06 11.21
N GLN A 417 -13.67 -30.03 10.69
CA GLN A 417 -14.55 -28.86 10.77
C GLN A 417 -14.88 -28.49 12.23
N ASP A 418 -15.09 -29.48 13.09
CA ASP A 418 -15.45 -29.26 14.50
C ASP A 418 -14.23 -28.73 15.27
N GLN A 419 -13.06 -29.35 15.06
CA GLN A 419 -11.79 -28.91 15.65
C GLN A 419 -11.45 -27.46 15.26
N ILE A 420 -11.62 -27.09 13.99
CA ILE A 420 -11.37 -25.71 13.52
C ILE A 420 -12.40 -24.73 14.11
N SER A 421 -13.68 -25.11 14.15
CA SER A 421 -14.75 -24.26 14.68
C SER A 421 -14.58 -23.99 16.18
N GLU A 422 -14.06 -24.96 16.93
CA GLU A 422 -13.77 -24.81 18.35
C GLU A 422 -12.45 -24.05 18.63
N LEU A 423 -11.40 -24.25 17.81
CA LEU A 423 -10.20 -23.39 17.88
C LEU A 423 -10.55 -21.91 17.61
N VAL A 424 -11.54 -21.65 16.76
CA VAL A 424 -12.11 -20.32 16.53
C VAL A 424 -12.89 -19.82 17.75
N ARG A 425 -13.70 -20.66 18.41
CA ARG A 425 -14.42 -20.30 19.65
C ARG A 425 -13.49 -20.02 20.84
N HIS A 426 -12.34 -20.69 20.90
CA HIS A 426 -11.29 -20.43 21.90
C HIS A 426 -10.27 -19.35 21.48
N GLU A 427 -10.57 -18.54 20.45
CA GLU A 427 -9.72 -17.46 19.91
C GLU A 427 -8.30 -17.89 19.46
N LYS A 428 -8.06 -19.19 19.26
CA LYS A 428 -6.77 -19.75 18.80
C LYS A 428 -6.65 -19.70 17.29
N TYR A 429 -6.91 -18.53 16.71
CA TYR A 429 -6.95 -18.34 15.25
C TYR A 429 -5.61 -18.70 14.57
N ALA A 430 -4.47 -18.50 15.24
CA ALA A 430 -3.16 -18.89 14.73
C ALA A 430 -3.02 -20.42 14.58
N ASP A 431 -3.45 -21.20 15.58
CA ASP A 431 -3.45 -22.67 15.53
C ASP A 431 -4.44 -23.18 14.47
N ALA A 432 -5.62 -22.56 14.35
CA ALA A 432 -6.61 -22.89 13.34
C ALA A 432 -6.09 -22.66 11.90
N LEU A 433 -5.36 -21.56 11.66
CA LEU A 433 -4.74 -21.27 10.36
C LEU A 433 -3.55 -22.20 10.06
N ALA A 434 -2.74 -22.55 11.06
CA ALA A 434 -1.69 -23.55 10.90
C ALA A 434 -2.27 -24.94 10.57
N LEU A 435 -3.43 -25.28 11.13
CA LEU A 435 -4.13 -26.53 10.83
C LEU A 435 -4.73 -26.53 9.41
N LEU A 436 -5.36 -25.44 8.98
CA LEU A 436 -5.85 -25.26 7.60
C LEU A 436 -4.74 -25.29 6.55
N GLY A 437 -3.51 -24.88 6.91
CA GLY A 437 -2.32 -25.06 6.07
C GLY A 437 -1.93 -26.52 5.81
N VAL A 438 -2.46 -27.47 6.59
CA VAL A 438 -2.21 -28.92 6.46
C VAL A 438 -3.48 -29.68 6.05
N VAL A 439 -4.67 -29.12 6.29
CA VAL A 439 -5.97 -29.78 6.10
C VAL A 439 -6.91 -28.91 5.26
N SER A 440 -7.30 -29.40 4.08
CA SER A 440 -8.35 -28.76 3.27
C SER A 440 -9.73 -29.15 3.77
N VAL A 441 -10.59 -28.15 4.01
CA VAL A 441 -11.98 -28.30 4.48
C VAL A 441 -12.90 -27.41 3.64
N GLN A 442 -14.16 -27.80 3.46
CA GLN A 442 -15.15 -27.04 2.70
C GLN A 442 -16.41 -26.77 3.56
N PRO A 443 -16.99 -25.55 3.52
CA PRO A 443 -16.48 -24.35 2.83
C PRO A 443 -15.22 -23.80 3.51
N ASP A 444 -14.28 -23.26 2.72
CA ASP A 444 -13.00 -22.74 3.23
C ASP A 444 -13.21 -21.57 4.22
N PRO A 445 -12.88 -21.72 5.52
CA PRO A 445 -13.07 -20.68 6.52
C PRO A 445 -11.88 -19.71 6.62
N THR A 446 -10.80 -19.93 5.86
CA THR A 446 -9.51 -19.24 6.01
C THR A 446 -9.65 -17.71 6.05
N LYS A 447 -10.43 -17.11 5.14
CA LYS A 447 -10.65 -15.65 5.12
C LYS A 447 -11.33 -15.11 6.37
N ARG A 448 -12.32 -15.84 6.93
CA ARG A 448 -13.03 -15.47 8.17
C ARG A 448 -12.06 -15.51 9.36
N ILE A 449 -11.26 -16.57 9.45
CA ILE A 449 -10.31 -16.78 10.55
C ILE A 449 -9.12 -15.81 10.48
N GLN A 450 -8.62 -15.50 9.29
CA GLN A 450 -7.62 -14.43 9.10
C GLN A 450 -8.19 -13.06 9.50
N GLY A 451 -9.45 -12.75 9.15
CA GLY A 451 -10.13 -11.54 9.60
C GLY A 451 -10.20 -11.43 11.13
N LEU A 452 -10.59 -12.52 11.80
CA LEU A 452 -10.64 -12.61 13.26
C LEU A 452 -9.25 -12.50 13.91
N ARG A 453 -8.20 -13.12 13.35
CA ARG A 453 -6.81 -12.93 13.83
C ARG A 453 -6.35 -11.47 13.66
N GLY A 454 -6.79 -10.78 12.60
CA GLY A 454 -6.56 -9.34 12.43
C GLY A 454 -7.19 -8.51 13.55
N VAL A 455 -8.43 -8.81 13.94
CA VAL A 455 -9.11 -8.15 15.09
C VAL A 455 -8.40 -8.46 16.41
N GLN A 456 -7.99 -9.71 16.64
CA GLN A 456 -7.24 -10.10 17.85
C GLN A 456 -5.90 -9.35 17.93
N LEU A 457 -5.13 -9.29 16.84
CA LEU A 457 -3.90 -8.50 16.77
C LEU A 457 -4.15 -7.00 16.99
N PHE A 458 -5.31 -6.48 16.58
CA PHE A 458 -5.71 -5.09 16.84
C PHE A 458 -6.01 -4.86 18.34
N GLN A 459 -6.64 -5.82 19.02
CA GLN A 459 -6.85 -5.80 20.49
C GLN A 459 -5.53 -5.97 21.27
N GLU A 460 -4.60 -6.78 20.77
CA GLU A 460 -3.22 -6.92 21.29
C GLU A 460 -2.36 -5.65 21.08
N GLY A 461 -2.87 -4.63 20.37
CA GLY A 461 -2.15 -3.39 20.06
C GLY A 461 -1.15 -3.51 18.89
N GLN A 462 -1.13 -4.63 18.17
CA GLN A 462 -0.26 -4.90 17.03
C GLN A 462 -0.83 -4.31 15.72
N TYR A 463 -1.17 -3.02 15.75
CA TYR A 463 -1.97 -2.32 14.73
C TYR A 463 -1.43 -2.43 13.29
N GLU A 464 -0.11 -2.37 13.09
CA GLU A 464 0.49 -2.45 11.74
C GLU A 464 0.29 -3.85 11.11
N GLN A 465 0.45 -4.94 11.89
CA GLN A 465 0.18 -6.32 11.41
C GLN A 465 -1.31 -6.57 11.17
N ALA A 466 -2.19 -6.06 12.04
CA ALA A 466 -3.63 -6.15 11.85
C ALA A 466 -4.08 -5.49 10.53
N VAL A 467 -3.54 -4.30 10.23
CA VAL A 467 -3.81 -3.59 8.97
C VAL A 467 -3.23 -4.32 7.74
N GLU A 468 -2.05 -4.92 7.83
CA GLU A 468 -1.48 -5.74 6.74
C GLU A 468 -2.42 -6.92 6.39
N ILE A 469 -2.96 -7.61 7.40
CA ILE A 469 -3.95 -8.67 7.22
C ILE A 469 -5.25 -8.14 6.59
N PHE A 470 -5.78 -7.00 7.08
CA PHE A 470 -6.99 -6.40 6.51
C PHE A 470 -6.80 -5.92 5.06
N LEU A 471 -5.59 -5.46 4.70
CA LEU A 471 -5.25 -5.11 3.33
C LEU A 471 -5.15 -6.35 2.43
N GLY A 472 -4.48 -7.42 2.88
CA GLY A 472 -4.35 -8.68 2.13
C GLY A 472 -5.67 -9.44 1.92
N LEU A 473 -6.67 -9.19 2.77
CA LEU A 473 -8.01 -9.77 2.67
C LEU A 473 -9.01 -8.98 1.79
N ASP A 474 -8.65 -7.78 1.32
CA ASP A 474 -9.60 -6.81 0.76
C ASP A 474 -10.82 -6.58 1.68
N MET A 475 -10.56 -6.36 2.98
CA MET A 475 -11.60 -6.20 3.99
C MET A 475 -12.46 -4.94 3.74
N ASN A 476 -13.79 -5.06 3.92
CA ASN A 476 -14.72 -3.93 3.86
C ASN A 476 -14.21 -2.74 4.70
N PRO A 477 -14.00 -1.54 4.11
CA PRO A 477 -13.46 -0.39 4.83
C PRO A 477 -14.36 0.05 6.00
N ALA A 478 -15.68 -0.11 5.93
CA ALA A 478 -16.58 0.20 7.05
C ALA A 478 -16.24 -0.61 8.30
N LYS A 479 -15.97 -1.92 8.15
CA LYS A 479 -15.60 -2.81 9.27
C LYS A 479 -14.23 -2.48 9.86
N VAL A 480 -13.28 -2.03 9.05
CA VAL A 480 -11.96 -1.60 9.53
C VAL A 480 -12.07 -0.25 10.25
N ILE A 481 -12.85 0.69 9.72
CA ILE A 481 -13.14 1.98 10.38
C ILE A 481 -13.86 1.77 11.71
N ALA A 482 -14.78 0.80 11.82
CA ALA A 482 -15.54 0.51 13.04
C ALA A 482 -14.68 0.20 14.29
N LEU A 483 -13.44 -0.24 14.10
CA LEU A 483 -12.48 -0.55 15.18
C LEU A 483 -11.86 0.71 15.81
N TYR A 484 -12.10 1.90 15.26
CA TYR A 484 -11.53 3.18 15.72
C TYR A 484 -12.56 4.03 16.49
N PRO A 485 -12.10 4.95 17.37
CA PRO A 485 -13.01 5.76 18.20
C PRO A 485 -13.94 6.68 17.40
N ASP A 486 -15.07 7.01 18.01
CA ASP A 486 -16.17 7.85 17.53
C ASP A 486 -15.70 9.15 16.85
N SER A 487 -14.65 9.79 17.36
CA SER A 487 -14.03 10.99 16.78
C SER A 487 -13.58 10.81 15.32
N ILE A 488 -13.26 9.58 14.90
CA ILE A 488 -12.80 9.23 13.56
C ILE A 488 -13.93 8.50 12.80
N SER A 489 -14.60 7.57 13.47
CA SER A 489 -15.55 6.64 12.83
C SER A 489 -16.98 7.16 12.79
N GLY A 490 -17.33 8.10 13.66
CA GLY A 490 -18.68 8.66 13.82
C GLY A 490 -19.73 7.55 13.96
N ARG A 491 -20.73 7.58 13.07
CA ARG A 491 -21.88 6.65 13.02
C ARG A 491 -21.52 5.17 12.87
N LEU A 492 -20.24 4.84 12.59
CA LEU A 492 -19.74 3.48 12.38
C LEU A 492 -18.95 2.90 13.56
N ALA A 493 -18.70 3.68 14.61
CA ALA A 493 -17.91 3.23 15.77
C ALA A 493 -18.58 2.03 16.48
N ALA A 494 -17.79 1.00 16.79
CA ALA A 494 -18.26 -0.18 17.49
C ALA A 494 -17.53 -0.36 18.84
N PRO A 495 -18.23 -0.75 19.93
CA PRO A 495 -17.60 -1.08 21.20
C PRO A 495 -16.73 -2.34 21.07
N ARG A 496 -15.66 -2.44 21.88
CA ARG A 496 -14.64 -3.50 21.81
C ARG A 496 -15.23 -4.93 21.86
N GLU A 497 -16.32 -5.12 22.61
CA GLU A 497 -17.05 -6.40 22.70
C GLU A 497 -17.57 -6.89 21.33
N LYS A 498 -18.05 -5.98 20.48
CA LYS A 498 -18.71 -6.33 19.20
C LYS A 498 -17.74 -6.50 18.03
N TRP A 499 -16.45 -6.22 18.22
CA TRP A 499 -15.44 -6.33 17.17
C TRP A 499 -15.31 -7.77 16.64
N ILE A 500 -15.47 -8.77 17.51
CA ILE A 500 -15.44 -10.19 17.13
C ILE A 500 -16.70 -10.55 16.33
N GLU A 501 -17.89 -10.13 16.80
CA GLU A 501 -19.17 -10.36 16.11
C GLU A 501 -19.19 -9.75 14.69
N LEU A 502 -18.69 -8.52 14.52
CA LEU A 502 -18.64 -7.81 13.23
C LEU A 502 -17.83 -8.54 12.16
N PHE A 503 -16.83 -9.32 12.57
CA PHE A 503 -15.98 -10.14 11.69
C PHE A 503 -16.43 -11.61 11.64
N GLY A 504 -17.59 -11.92 12.24
CA GLY A 504 -18.25 -13.22 12.18
C GLY A 504 -17.71 -14.23 13.19
N GLY A 505 -17.17 -13.79 14.33
CA GLY A 505 -16.88 -14.67 15.46
C GLY A 505 -18.13 -14.92 16.31
N GLU A 506 -18.24 -16.13 16.87
CA GLU A 506 -19.25 -16.44 17.89
C GLU A 506 -18.66 -16.13 19.27
N VAL A 507 -19.19 -15.13 19.96
CA VAL A 507 -18.84 -14.85 21.35
C VAL A 507 -19.69 -15.75 22.25
N GLU A 508 -19.06 -16.53 23.14
CA GLU A 508 -19.82 -17.22 24.19
C GLU A 508 -20.41 -16.18 25.15
N LYS A 509 -21.74 -16.16 25.26
CA LYS A 509 -22.42 -15.48 26.36
C LYS A 509 -22.13 -16.25 27.64
N VAL A 510 -21.06 -15.88 28.33
CA VAL A 510 -20.79 -16.33 29.70
C VAL A 510 -22.01 -16.00 30.54
N SER A 511 -22.68 -17.03 31.05
CA SER A 511 -23.90 -16.88 31.84
C SER A 511 -23.54 -16.63 33.29
N GLU A 512 -22.99 -15.44 33.57
CA GLU A 512 -22.78 -14.97 34.93
C GLU A 512 -24.13 -14.82 35.64
N THR A 513 -24.42 -15.79 36.50
CA THR A 513 -25.59 -15.81 37.37
C THR A 513 -25.28 -15.03 38.64
N GLU A 514 -25.18 -13.72 38.52
CA GLU A 514 -25.30 -12.82 39.68
C GLU A 514 -26.74 -12.32 39.84
N GLU A 515 -27.09 -11.99 41.08
CA GLU A 515 -28.49 -11.90 41.52
C GLU A 515 -29.13 -10.53 41.27
N LYS A 516 -30.48 -10.50 41.28
CA LYS A 516 -31.27 -9.32 40.94
C LYS A 516 -31.26 -8.29 42.07
N GLU A 517 -31.07 -7.02 41.72
CA GLU A 517 -31.97 -5.91 42.08
C GLU A 517 -31.57 -4.63 41.31
N GLY A 518 -32.49 -3.83 40.74
CA GLY A 518 -33.94 -4.05 40.65
C GLY A 518 -34.76 -2.81 40.28
N GLU A 519 -34.52 -2.17 39.14
CA GLU A 519 -35.25 -0.94 38.75
C GLU A 519 -35.96 -1.02 37.39
N LYS A 520 -36.93 -0.12 37.17
CA LYS A 520 -38.12 -0.40 36.34
C LYS A 520 -38.09 0.26 34.96
N SER A 521 -38.68 -0.44 33.99
CA SER A 521 -39.06 0.13 32.71
C SER A 521 -40.13 1.23 32.87
N ILE A 522 -39.91 2.36 32.19
CA ILE A 522 -40.94 3.35 31.88
C ILE A 522 -40.85 3.59 30.36
N ALA A 523 -41.95 3.40 29.66
CA ALA A 523 -42.06 3.74 28.25
C ALA A 523 -42.42 5.22 28.10
N ILE A 524 -41.85 5.89 27.10
CA ILE A 524 -42.25 7.26 26.75
C ILE A 524 -43.54 7.19 25.93
N VAL A 525 -44.57 7.88 26.41
CA VAL A 525 -45.71 8.37 25.63
C VAL A 525 -45.69 9.90 25.75
N GLU A 526 -46.22 10.58 24.73
CA GLU A 526 -46.04 12.01 24.46
C GLU A 526 -46.71 12.93 25.51
N GLY A 527 -46.15 14.14 25.72
CA GLY A 527 -46.91 15.31 26.19
C GLY A 527 -46.23 16.30 27.15
N ALA A 528 -46.49 17.60 26.90
CA ALA A 528 -46.43 18.76 27.82
C ALA A 528 -45.08 19.26 28.43
N GLU A 529 -44.56 20.33 27.82
CA GLU A 529 -44.39 21.69 28.39
C GLU A 529 -43.76 21.96 29.81
N GLU A 530 -42.67 22.74 29.76
CA GLU A 530 -42.27 23.91 30.61
C GLU A 530 -41.75 23.81 32.08
N GLU A 531 -40.87 24.80 32.40
CA GLU A 531 -40.32 25.28 33.70
C GLU A 531 -39.56 24.33 34.67
N GLU A 532 -38.83 24.80 35.71
CA GLU A 532 -37.69 25.76 35.77
C GLU A 532 -36.93 25.59 37.14
N VAL A 533 -36.02 26.50 37.53
CA VAL A 533 -35.43 26.74 38.89
C VAL A 533 -34.51 25.67 39.57
N GLN A 534 -33.21 25.75 39.27
CA GLN A 534 -32.07 26.12 40.17
C GLN A 534 -31.80 25.53 41.61
N LYS A 535 -30.49 25.26 41.85
CA LYS A 535 -29.64 25.54 43.06
C LYS A 535 -29.69 24.70 44.36
N ALA A 536 -28.63 23.88 44.53
CA ALA A 536 -27.50 24.02 45.49
C ALA A 536 -27.64 24.63 46.91
N VAL A 537 -26.89 24.07 47.89
CA VAL A 537 -25.89 24.74 48.79
C VAL A 537 -25.21 23.70 49.75
N ALA A 538 -24.08 24.03 50.39
CA ALA A 538 -23.21 23.12 51.16
C ALA A 538 -22.84 23.57 52.60
N ALA A 539 -22.33 22.65 53.43
CA ALA A 539 -21.57 22.85 54.69
C ALA A 539 -20.71 21.57 54.94
N VAL A 540 -19.40 21.58 55.26
CA VAL A 540 -18.65 22.11 56.44
C VAL A 540 -19.00 21.38 57.75
N GLY A 541 -18.06 20.78 58.52
CA GLY A 541 -16.62 20.56 58.33
C GLY A 541 -15.88 20.12 59.63
N VAL A 542 -14.54 20.25 59.66
CA VAL A 542 -13.62 20.16 60.84
C VAL A 542 -13.15 18.77 61.33
N GLY A 543 -11.82 18.58 61.48
CA GLY A 543 -11.18 17.49 62.25
C GLY A 543 -9.81 17.00 61.70
N SER A 544 -8.72 17.09 62.49
CA SER A 544 -7.34 16.67 62.12
C SER A 544 -6.51 16.35 63.39
N PRO A 545 -5.17 16.12 63.33
CA PRO A 545 -4.34 15.04 62.73
C PRO A 545 -3.64 14.25 63.90
N PRO A 546 -2.36 13.76 63.89
CA PRO A 546 -1.31 13.41 62.90
C PRO A 546 -1.04 11.86 62.90
N THR A 547 0.09 11.19 62.57
CA THR A 547 1.54 11.41 62.30
C THR A 547 1.97 10.69 60.98
N ARG A 548 3.16 10.79 60.34
CA ARG A 548 4.61 10.76 60.69
C ARG A 548 5.10 9.42 61.31
N SER A 549 6.22 8.78 60.89
CA SER A 549 7.19 9.06 59.79
C SER A 549 8.34 8.01 59.71
N HIS A 550 9.11 8.03 58.59
CA HIS A 550 10.52 7.59 58.39
C HIS A 550 10.89 6.17 57.88
N SER A 551 11.72 6.18 56.82
CA SER A 551 12.67 5.18 56.29
C SER A 551 14.08 5.42 56.93
N PRO A 552 15.27 4.93 56.45
CA PRO A 552 15.68 4.05 55.32
C PRO A 552 16.56 2.86 55.87
N PRO A 553 17.69 2.33 55.31
CA PRO A 553 18.43 2.44 54.02
C PRO A 553 18.51 1.05 53.28
N ALA A 554 19.48 0.63 52.43
CA ALA A 554 20.84 1.08 52.08
C ALA A 554 21.35 0.63 50.67
N SER A 555 22.66 0.80 50.43
CA SER A 555 23.42 0.70 49.16
C SER A 555 24.32 -0.55 49.04
N ILE A 556 24.80 -0.87 47.81
CA ILE A 556 26.23 -1.10 47.43
C ILE A 556 26.38 -1.24 45.88
N MET A 557 27.61 -1.30 45.35
CA MET A 557 28.02 -0.84 44.00
C MET A 557 28.41 -1.92 42.95
N SER A 558 28.63 -1.44 41.71
CA SER A 558 29.50 -1.96 40.59
C SER A 558 28.80 -2.58 39.36
N GLY A 559 29.28 -2.39 38.11
CA GLY A 559 30.30 -1.43 37.64
C GLY A 559 30.74 -1.54 36.16
N VAL A 560 31.07 -0.38 35.54
CA VAL A 560 31.97 -0.14 34.36
C VAL A 560 31.57 -0.69 32.97
N GLY A 561 31.55 0.19 31.94
CA GLY A 561 31.24 -0.21 30.54
C GLY A 561 31.44 0.83 29.40
N ILE A 562 32.31 1.83 29.59
CA ILE A 562 33.20 2.49 28.60
C ILE A 562 32.79 2.57 27.09
N SER A 563 32.51 3.80 26.59
CA SER A 563 32.99 4.39 25.30
C SER A 563 32.36 5.79 25.09
N SER A 564 33.06 6.91 25.34
CA SER A 564 33.89 7.70 24.39
C SER A 564 33.08 8.50 23.33
N ARG A 565 32.92 9.82 23.51
CA ARG A 565 33.72 10.95 22.93
C ARG A 565 33.41 11.23 21.42
N LEU A 566 33.29 12.47 20.91
CA LEU A 566 33.61 13.82 21.44
C LEU A 566 32.92 14.96 20.62
N LYS A 567 32.94 16.19 21.19
CA LYS A 567 32.77 17.54 20.58
C LYS A 567 31.38 18.01 20.07
N ALA A 568 30.90 19.09 20.70
CA ALA A 568 30.07 20.14 20.12
C ALA A 568 30.46 21.51 20.74
N GLY A 569 30.09 22.63 20.09
CA GLY A 569 30.42 24.02 20.46
C GLY A 569 31.30 24.70 19.41
N LEU A 570 31.13 25.99 19.05
CA LEU A 570 30.24 27.07 19.53
C LEU A 570 29.43 27.63 18.31
N GLY A 571 28.50 28.60 18.36
CA GLY A 571 27.90 29.44 19.41
C GLY A 571 27.60 30.88 18.89
N ALA A 572 26.44 31.47 19.27
CA ALA A 572 25.88 32.76 18.79
C ALA A 572 25.49 32.76 17.28
N ILE A 573 24.65 33.65 16.71
CA ILE A 573 23.92 34.89 17.12
C ILE A 573 22.48 34.78 16.54
N GLY A 574 21.38 35.36 17.05
CA GLY A 574 21.17 36.20 18.25
C GLY A 574 20.50 37.56 18.00
N VAL A 575 19.24 37.62 17.54
CA VAL A 575 18.43 38.87 17.35
C VAL A 575 17.02 38.72 17.95
N ARG A 576 16.39 39.85 18.24
CA ARG A 576 15.31 40.18 19.19
C ARG A 576 14.38 41.24 18.55
N ASP A 577 13.08 41.43 18.83
CA ASP A 577 12.07 40.87 19.75
C ASP A 577 10.65 41.00 19.09
N ASP A 578 9.48 40.61 19.63
CA ASP A 578 9.11 39.97 20.93
C ASP A 578 8.14 38.75 20.73
N SER A 579 6.90 38.57 21.23
CA SER A 579 5.95 39.38 22.03
C SER A 579 4.93 38.53 22.84
N GLU A 580 4.07 39.18 23.64
CA GLU A 580 3.21 38.62 24.69
C GLU A 580 1.84 38.06 24.22
N SER A 581 1.05 37.27 24.98
CA SER A 581 1.25 36.30 26.08
C SER A 581 -0.11 36.07 26.77
N VAL A 582 -0.66 34.85 26.75
CA VAL A 582 -1.68 34.41 27.73
C VAL A 582 -1.24 33.05 28.29
N LYS A 583 -1.52 32.82 29.56
CA LYS A 583 -0.86 31.82 30.42
C LYS A 583 -1.51 30.45 30.33
N ASP A 584 -0.69 29.41 30.46
CA ASP A 584 -1.12 28.20 31.16
C ASP A 584 0.02 27.53 31.94
N GLY A 585 -0.32 26.74 32.96
CA GLY A 585 0.62 26.21 33.96
C GLY A 585 1.38 24.94 33.53
N PRO A 586 2.63 24.70 34.01
CA PRO A 586 3.44 23.57 33.55
C PRO A 586 3.04 22.24 34.21
N VAL A 587 2.40 21.35 33.44
CA VAL A 587 2.24 19.93 33.83
C VAL A 587 3.50 19.13 33.46
N SER A 588 3.97 18.31 34.40
CA SER A 588 5.20 17.52 34.27
C SER A 588 5.13 16.50 33.13
N ARG A 589 6.08 16.56 32.18
CA ARG A 589 6.23 15.56 31.11
C ARG A 589 6.98 14.32 31.60
N SER A 590 6.24 13.33 32.12
CA SER A 590 6.71 11.94 32.12
C SER A 590 6.88 11.45 30.68
N LYS A 591 8.03 10.84 30.34
CA LYS A 591 8.20 10.17 29.04
C LYS A 591 7.38 8.87 29.01
N LYS A 592 6.14 8.95 28.50
CA LYS A 592 5.48 7.78 27.91
C LYS A 592 6.14 7.43 26.58
N GLY A 593 5.89 6.21 26.10
CA GLY A 593 6.09 5.87 24.68
C GLY A 593 5.07 6.57 23.78
N PRO A 594 5.05 6.28 22.46
CA PRO A 594 3.95 6.73 21.61
C PRO A 594 2.63 6.17 22.15
N ASP A 595 1.64 7.04 22.40
CA ASP A 595 0.35 6.63 22.95
C ASP A 595 -0.39 5.69 21.97
N GLU A 596 -1.17 4.75 22.50
CA GLU A 596 -1.96 3.74 21.75
C GLU A 596 -2.77 4.35 20.59
N PHE A 597 -3.34 5.54 20.82
CA PHE A 597 -4.06 6.33 19.83
C PHE A 597 -3.17 6.77 18.64
N THR A 598 -1.89 7.06 18.85
CA THR A 598 -0.97 7.49 17.79
C THR A 598 -0.48 6.33 16.91
N LEU A 599 -0.39 5.13 17.47
CA LEU A 599 -0.03 3.91 16.72
C LEU A 599 -1.19 3.40 15.87
N SER A 600 -2.39 3.34 16.46
CA SER A 600 -3.62 2.98 15.76
C SER A 600 -3.95 3.99 14.64
N THR A 601 -3.97 5.30 14.91
CA THR A 601 -4.23 6.32 13.86
C THR A 601 -3.21 6.30 12.72
N ARG A 602 -1.95 5.96 13.00
CA ARG A 602 -0.92 5.74 11.95
C ARG A 602 -1.22 4.51 11.10
N ALA A 603 -1.67 3.40 11.70
CA ALA A 603 -2.07 2.22 10.96
C ALA A 603 -3.30 2.49 10.06
N LEU A 604 -4.26 3.30 10.52
CA LEU A 604 -5.39 3.75 9.70
C LEU A 604 -4.96 4.64 8.52
N ASP A 605 -4.02 5.57 8.73
CA ASP A 605 -3.45 6.40 7.66
C ASP A 605 -2.85 5.51 6.56
N THR A 606 -2.11 4.46 6.92
CA THR A 606 -1.60 3.45 5.98
C THR A 606 -2.73 2.72 5.23
N PHE A 607 -3.77 2.24 5.93
CA PHE A 607 -4.91 1.55 5.31
C PHE A 607 -5.66 2.44 4.30
N LEU A 608 -5.98 3.67 4.70
CA LEU A 608 -6.72 4.63 3.87
C LEU A 608 -5.88 5.14 2.70
N ALA A 609 -4.58 5.39 2.90
CA ALA A 609 -3.67 5.83 1.85
C ALA A 609 -3.45 4.77 0.75
N ASP A 610 -3.48 3.47 1.09
CA ASP A 610 -3.43 2.38 0.11
C ASP A 610 -4.72 2.30 -0.73
N ARG A 611 -5.88 2.48 -0.10
CA ARG A 611 -7.19 2.34 -0.74
C ARG A 611 -7.59 3.57 -1.58
N ARG A 612 -7.24 4.77 -1.12
CA ARG A 612 -7.59 6.06 -1.76
C ARG A 612 -7.23 6.18 -3.25
N PRO A 613 -6.05 5.76 -3.75
CA PRO A 613 -5.76 5.80 -5.19
C PRO A 613 -6.44 4.66 -5.98
N LYS A 614 -6.73 3.52 -5.34
CA LYS A 614 -7.24 2.32 -6.01
C LYS A 614 -8.74 2.41 -6.33
N ILE A 615 -9.54 3.00 -5.44
CA ILE A 615 -11.00 3.09 -5.64
C ILE A 615 -11.36 4.01 -6.83
N PRO A 616 -10.81 5.23 -6.99
CA PRO A 616 -11.04 6.05 -8.18
C PRO A 616 -10.54 5.41 -9.47
N ALA A 617 -9.43 4.66 -9.42
CA ALA A 617 -8.94 3.90 -10.58
C ALA A 617 -9.90 2.78 -11.01
N ALA A 618 -10.62 2.16 -10.06
CA ALA A 618 -11.71 1.20 -10.35
C ALA A 618 -13.00 1.88 -10.85
N LEU A 619 -13.22 3.16 -10.54
CA LEU A 619 -14.37 3.94 -11.00
C LEU A 619 -14.18 4.59 -12.38
N GLN A 620 -12.95 4.89 -12.80
CA GLN A 620 -12.65 5.48 -14.12
C GLN A 620 -13.30 4.77 -15.32
N PRO A 621 -13.32 3.41 -15.42
CA PRO A 621 -13.99 2.70 -16.51
C PRO A 621 -15.50 2.96 -16.62
N PHE A 622 -16.15 3.38 -15.53
CA PHE A 622 -17.58 3.70 -15.48
C PHE A 622 -17.87 5.19 -15.72
N GLY A 623 -16.86 6.03 -15.89
CA GLY A 623 -17.00 7.47 -16.13
C GLY A 623 -17.47 8.31 -14.94
N ILE A 624 -17.66 7.69 -13.75
CA ILE A 624 -18.13 8.38 -12.54
C ILE A 624 -16.95 9.13 -11.91
N THR A 625 -17.12 10.43 -11.66
CA THR A 625 -16.06 11.30 -11.13
C THR A 625 -16.43 11.94 -9.80
N ALA A 626 -15.43 12.28 -8.97
CA ALA A 626 -15.67 12.85 -7.64
C ALA A 626 -16.43 14.20 -7.69
N ALA A 627 -16.33 14.95 -8.79
CA ALA A 627 -17.10 16.17 -9.01
C ALA A 627 -18.63 15.94 -9.03
N GLN A 628 -19.09 14.74 -9.40
CA GLN A 628 -20.51 14.35 -9.41
C GLN A 628 -20.99 13.82 -8.05
N SER A 629 -20.12 13.77 -7.02
CA SER A 629 -20.49 13.23 -5.70
C SER A 629 -21.51 14.06 -4.92
N ALA A 630 -21.88 15.25 -5.39
CA ALA A 630 -22.99 16.04 -4.88
C ALA A 630 -24.36 15.63 -5.48
N ASP A 631 -24.37 15.00 -6.66
CA ASP A 631 -25.58 14.51 -7.34
C ASP A 631 -25.91 13.05 -6.97
N LEU A 632 -24.98 12.37 -6.28
CA LEU A 632 -25.10 10.98 -5.83
C LEU A 632 -25.66 10.92 -4.41
N PRO A 633 -26.39 9.85 -4.03
CA PRO A 633 -27.02 9.75 -2.72
C PRO A 633 -25.99 9.88 -1.58
N ALA A 634 -26.31 10.72 -0.60
CA ALA A 634 -25.50 10.97 0.59
C ALA A 634 -25.20 9.66 1.35
N LEU A 635 -24.07 9.62 2.06
CA LEU A 635 -23.71 8.50 2.94
C LEU A 635 -24.63 8.45 4.16
N SER A 636 -25.18 9.60 4.60
CA SER A 636 -26.28 9.72 5.57
C SER A 636 -27.56 8.96 5.17
N ALA A 637 -27.79 8.75 3.87
CA ALA A 637 -28.97 8.05 3.35
C ALA A 637 -28.83 6.51 3.30
N ALA A 638 -27.68 5.94 3.69
CA ALA A 638 -27.48 4.50 3.85
C ALA A 638 -27.50 4.11 5.34
N SER A 639 -28.11 2.97 5.66
CA SER A 639 -28.08 2.42 7.01
C SER A 639 -26.69 1.91 7.39
N VAL A 640 -26.40 1.86 8.69
CA VAL A 640 -25.12 1.31 9.19
C VAL A 640 -24.98 -0.16 8.80
N ASP A 641 -26.07 -0.94 8.83
CA ASP A 641 -26.06 -2.36 8.49
C ASP A 641 -25.73 -2.60 7.01
N GLU A 642 -26.27 -1.80 6.08
CA GLU A 642 -25.90 -1.86 4.65
C GLU A 642 -24.40 -1.56 4.42
N LEU A 643 -23.84 -0.61 5.17
CA LEU A 643 -22.42 -0.25 5.08
C LEU A 643 -21.52 -1.35 5.68
N MET A 644 -21.93 -2.00 6.78
CA MET A 644 -21.23 -3.16 7.34
C MET A 644 -21.38 -4.42 6.47
N ALA A 645 -22.48 -4.54 5.71
CA ALA A 645 -22.77 -5.67 4.82
C ALA A 645 -22.05 -5.58 3.45
N LEU A 646 -21.37 -4.48 3.12
CA LEU A 646 -20.55 -4.40 1.90
C LEU A 646 -19.53 -5.56 1.85
N PRO A 647 -19.38 -6.26 0.70
CA PRO A 647 -18.58 -7.48 0.63
C PRO A 647 -17.07 -7.19 0.70
N SER A 648 -16.36 -7.96 1.54
CA SER A 648 -14.89 -8.00 1.57
C SER A 648 -14.36 -8.74 0.34
N ALA A 649 -14.18 -8.01 -0.76
CA ALA A 649 -13.84 -8.54 -2.07
C ALA A 649 -12.94 -7.54 -2.84
N PRO A 650 -12.09 -8.01 -3.78
CA PRO A 650 -11.22 -7.14 -4.55
C PRO A 650 -12.02 -6.09 -5.33
N LEU A 651 -11.51 -4.87 -5.38
CA LEU A 651 -12.21 -3.67 -5.90
C LEU A 651 -12.68 -3.82 -7.36
N SER A 652 -12.10 -4.73 -8.14
CA SER A 652 -12.52 -5.07 -9.51
C SER A 652 -13.81 -5.91 -9.59
N THR A 653 -14.32 -6.42 -8.48
CA THR A 653 -15.53 -7.27 -8.40
C THR A 653 -16.73 -6.57 -7.77
N LEU A 654 -16.56 -5.34 -7.31
CA LEU A 654 -17.61 -4.54 -6.67
C LEU A 654 -18.47 -3.82 -7.73
N THR A 655 -19.74 -3.59 -7.40
CA THR A 655 -20.63 -2.75 -8.23
C THR A 655 -20.23 -1.27 -8.14
N PRO A 656 -20.54 -0.42 -9.14
CA PRO A 656 -20.21 1.00 -9.10
C PRO A 656 -20.81 1.72 -7.87
N GLU A 657 -22.01 1.35 -7.43
CA GLU A 657 -22.63 1.89 -6.21
C GLU A 657 -21.84 1.55 -4.96
N GLN A 658 -21.42 0.28 -4.81
CA GLN A 658 -20.58 -0.16 -3.68
C GLN A 658 -19.19 0.51 -3.71
N LEU A 659 -18.62 0.76 -4.89
CA LEU A 659 -17.38 1.52 -5.05
C LEU A 659 -17.54 2.99 -4.65
N VAL A 660 -18.66 3.64 -5.00
CA VAL A 660 -18.98 5.00 -4.53
C VAL A 660 -19.15 5.03 -3.01
N ARG A 661 -19.86 4.07 -2.41
CA ARG A 661 -19.97 3.96 -0.94
C ARG A 661 -18.60 3.77 -0.28
N ALA A 662 -17.75 2.88 -0.82
CA ALA A 662 -16.39 2.68 -0.34
C ALA A 662 -15.52 3.95 -0.46
N ALA A 663 -15.69 4.73 -1.53
CA ALA A 663 -14.98 6.00 -1.72
C ALA A 663 -15.45 7.06 -0.69
N GLN A 664 -16.77 7.23 -0.53
CA GLN A 664 -17.38 8.12 0.48
C GLN A 664 -16.86 7.80 1.88
N LEU A 665 -16.83 6.51 2.26
CA LEU A 665 -16.29 6.03 3.54
C LEU A 665 -14.80 6.37 3.72
N VAL A 666 -13.96 6.02 2.74
CA VAL A 666 -12.50 6.18 2.84
C VAL A 666 -12.08 7.64 2.90
N ASP A 667 -12.61 8.51 2.03
CA ASP A 667 -12.25 9.93 2.04
C ASP A 667 -12.81 10.66 3.27
N THR A 668 -14.03 10.34 3.74
CA THR A 668 -14.62 10.96 4.94
C THR A 668 -13.88 10.53 6.23
N ALA A 669 -13.51 9.26 6.35
CA ALA A 669 -12.67 8.78 7.45
C ALA A 669 -11.26 9.38 7.42
N LEU A 670 -10.66 9.53 6.23
CA LEU A 670 -9.35 10.17 6.08
C LEU A 670 -9.40 11.67 6.43
N PHE A 671 -10.48 12.35 6.05
CA PHE A 671 -10.71 13.74 6.42
C PHE A 671 -10.81 13.92 7.94
N ARG A 672 -11.62 13.08 8.63
CA ARG A 672 -11.69 13.07 10.10
C ARG A 672 -10.33 12.74 10.74
N LEU A 673 -9.62 11.74 10.21
CA LEU A 673 -8.27 11.38 10.67
C LEU A 673 -7.30 12.56 10.57
N TYR A 674 -7.32 13.33 9.47
CA TYR A 674 -6.46 14.51 9.28
C TYR A 674 -6.89 15.71 10.12
N LEU A 675 -8.18 15.86 10.43
CA LEU A 675 -8.66 16.85 11.41
C LEU A 675 -8.05 16.66 12.81
N PHE A 676 -7.81 15.42 13.24
CA PHE A 676 -7.22 15.14 14.56
C PHE A 676 -5.69 14.99 14.55
N THR A 677 -5.11 14.42 13.50
CA THR A 677 -3.67 14.07 13.49
C THR A 677 -2.79 15.06 12.72
N LYS A 678 -3.27 15.62 11.60
CA LYS A 678 -2.44 16.33 10.60
C LYS A 678 -3.20 17.51 9.97
N PRO A 679 -3.54 18.56 10.75
CA PRO A 679 -4.41 19.65 10.29
C PRO A 679 -3.84 20.49 9.12
N SER A 680 -2.55 20.36 8.82
CA SER A 680 -1.88 20.96 7.64
C SER A 680 -2.10 20.18 6.34
N MET A 681 -2.34 18.87 6.39
CA MET A 681 -2.61 18.04 5.22
C MET A 681 -4.05 18.21 4.71
N LEU A 682 -4.94 18.73 5.56
CA LEU A 682 -6.36 18.95 5.25
C LEU A 682 -6.55 19.82 4.00
N GLY A 683 -5.82 20.93 3.90
CA GLY A 683 -5.86 21.81 2.73
C GLY A 683 -5.30 21.18 1.45
N ALA A 684 -4.47 20.13 1.54
CA ALA A 684 -4.06 19.35 0.38
C ALA A 684 -5.15 18.35 -0.04
N LEU A 685 -5.80 17.69 0.93
CA LEU A 685 -6.93 16.78 0.69
C LEU A 685 -8.11 17.51 0.02
N CYS A 686 -8.51 18.68 0.52
CA CYS A 686 -9.62 19.47 -0.02
C CYS A 686 -9.32 20.13 -1.39
N ARG A 687 -8.05 20.19 -1.82
CA ARG A 687 -7.66 20.66 -3.16
C ARG A 687 -7.60 19.56 -4.22
N VAL A 688 -7.66 18.29 -3.81
CA VAL A 688 -7.71 17.13 -4.69
C VAL A 688 -9.14 16.60 -4.71
N ASP A 689 -9.56 16.07 -5.86
CA ASP A 689 -10.80 15.31 -6.01
C ASP A 689 -11.01 14.34 -4.84
N ASN A 690 -12.18 14.45 -4.19
CA ASN A 690 -12.52 13.73 -2.97
C ASN A 690 -14.01 13.37 -2.93
N TRP A 691 -14.30 12.23 -2.31
CA TRP A 691 -15.65 11.66 -2.17
C TRP A 691 -16.30 11.98 -0.82
N CYS A 692 -15.69 12.87 -0.02
CA CYS A 692 -16.18 13.29 1.29
C CYS A 692 -17.69 13.64 1.30
N GLU A 693 -18.42 13.19 2.33
CA GLU A 693 -19.77 13.66 2.63
C GLU A 693 -19.73 15.17 2.96
N VAL A 694 -20.58 15.97 2.32
CA VAL A 694 -20.52 17.44 2.41
C VAL A 694 -20.92 17.92 3.79
N GLU A 695 -22.03 17.41 4.33
CA GLU A 695 -22.67 17.95 5.54
C GLU A 695 -21.81 17.71 6.79
N GLU A 696 -21.39 16.45 7.03
CA GLU A 696 -20.52 16.09 8.15
C GLU A 696 -19.17 16.85 8.13
N VAL A 697 -18.69 17.24 6.95
CA VAL A 697 -17.43 17.99 6.77
C VAL A 697 -17.64 19.50 6.89
N GLU A 698 -18.75 20.02 6.37
CA GLU A 698 -19.14 21.43 6.45
C GLU A 698 -19.32 21.85 7.93
N GLU A 699 -19.97 21.02 8.74
CA GLU A 699 -20.06 21.20 10.20
C GLU A 699 -18.69 21.15 10.88
N ALA A 700 -17.90 20.10 10.62
CA ALA A 700 -16.60 19.88 11.28
C ALA A 700 -15.54 20.96 10.93
N LEU A 701 -15.68 21.63 9.78
CA LEU A 701 -14.85 22.77 9.39
C LEU A 701 -15.33 24.09 10.02
N ARG A 702 -16.64 24.37 10.02
CA ARG A 702 -17.20 25.56 10.70
C ARG A 702 -16.90 25.55 12.20
N ALA A 703 -17.12 24.41 12.87
CA ALA A 703 -16.84 24.23 14.30
C ALA A 703 -15.37 24.45 14.70
N ARG A 704 -14.45 24.54 13.72
CA ARG A 704 -13.01 24.79 13.92
C ARG A 704 -12.51 26.02 13.16
N GLN A 705 -13.40 26.87 12.65
CA GLN A 705 -13.11 28.09 11.87
C GLN A 705 -12.16 27.86 10.66
N LYS A 706 -12.16 26.65 10.08
CA LYS A 706 -11.29 26.25 8.95
C LYS A 706 -11.93 26.57 7.60
N PHE A 707 -12.20 27.86 7.38
CA PHE A 707 -12.94 28.33 6.22
C PHE A 707 -12.19 28.16 4.89
N THR A 708 -10.85 28.27 4.87
CA THR A 708 -10.08 28.16 3.62
C THR A 708 -10.18 26.77 2.99
N GLU A 709 -10.17 25.73 3.83
CA GLU A 709 -10.34 24.34 3.42
C GLU A 709 -11.77 24.03 2.96
N LEU A 710 -12.77 24.67 3.59
CA LEU A 710 -14.18 24.58 3.18
C LEU A 710 -14.41 25.23 1.80
N ILE A 711 -13.77 26.37 1.53
CA ILE A 711 -13.79 27.04 0.22
C ILE A 711 -13.13 26.17 -0.86
N TYR A 712 -12.03 25.48 -0.56
CA TYR A 712 -11.43 24.51 -1.48
C TYR A 712 -12.35 23.30 -1.73
N LEU A 713 -12.97 22.74 -0.68
CA LEU A 713 -13.92 21.64 -0.80
C LEU A 713 -15.11 22.00 -1.70
N TYR A 714 -15.77 23.12 -1.45
CA TYR A 714 -16.87 23.58 -2.30
C TYR A 714 -16.43 23.80 -3.75
N ARG A 715 -15.21 24.29 -3.99
CA ARG A 715 -14.65 24.43 -5.36
C ARG A 715 -14.48 23.06 -6.04
N GLY A 716 -13.96 22.05 -5.33
CA GLY A 716 -13.83 20.69 -5.86
C GLY A 716 -15.17 19.99 -6.14
N LYS A 717 -16.20 20.29 -5.34
CA LYS A 717 -17.57 19.77 -5.50
C LYS A 717 -18.47 20.63 -6.41
N LYS A 718 -17.92 21.61 -7.15
CA LYS A 718 -18.66 22.62 -7.96
C LYS A 718 -19.77 23.43 -7.22
N MET A 719 -19.84 23.39 -5.89
CA MET A 719 -20.85 24.12 -5.09
C MET A 719 -20.50 25.61 -4.90
N HIS A 720 -20.29 26.32 -6.01
CA HIS A 720 -19.78 27.68 -6.00
C HIS A 720 -20.72 28.71 -5.35
N ALA A 721 -22.04 28.45 -5.27
CA ALA A 721 -22.99 29.31 -4.56
C ALA A 721 -22.67 29.34 -3.06
N LYS A 722 -22.73 28.18 -2.37
CA LYS A 722 -22.34 28.02 -0.96
C LYS A 722 -20.98 28.63 -0.63
N ALA A 723 -20.02 28.56 -1.56
CA ALA A 723 -18.69 29.14 -1.38
C ALA A 723 -18.70 30.68 -1.41
N LEU A 724 -19.47 31.29 -2.31
CA LEU A 724 -19.62 32.74 -2.42
C LEU A 724 -20.50 33.31 -1.31
N ASP A 725 -21.52 32.57 -0.86
CA ASP A 725 -22.33 32.92 0.30
C ASP A 725 -21.46 32.92 1.58
N LEU A 726 -20.64 31.88 1.79
CA LEU A 726 -19.68 31.82 2.89
C LEU A 726 -18.64 32.95 2.82
N LEU A 727 -18.11 33.26 1.63
CA LEU A 727 -17.19 34.40 1.44
C LEU A 727 -17.86 35.76 1.70
N PHE A 728 -19.15 35.89 1.42
CA PHE A 728 -19.94 37.07 1.74
C PHE A 728 -20.26 37.17 3.24
N ASP A 729 -20.47 36.06 3.94
CA ASP A 729 -20.62 36.05 5.39
C ASP A 729 -19.31 36.43 6.10
N LEU A 730 -18.17 35.85 5.69
CA LEU A 730 -16.85 36.21 6.21
C LEU A 730 -16.52 37.69 5.95
N SER A 731 -16.90 38.23 4.79
CA SER A 731 -16.71 39.66 4.49
C SER A 731 -17.59 40.60 5.33
N LYS A 732 -18.51 40.10 6.16
CA LYS A 732 -19.19 40.91 7.20
C LYS A 732 -18.37 40.99 8.49
N GLU A 733 -17.59 39.95 8.80
CA GLU A 733 -16.77 39.85 10.02
C GLU A 733 -15.42 40.57 9.87
N GLU A 734 -14.88 40.69 8.66
CA GLU A 734 -13.61 41.37 8.38
C GLU A 734 -13.77 42.87 8.06
N ASP A 735 -13.13 43.76 8.83
CA ASP A 735 -13.11 45.20 8.57
C ASP A 735 -12.12 45.62 7.47
N ASP A 736 -11.00 44.90 7.31
CA ASP A 736 -9.89 45.33 6.47
C ASP A 736 -10.23 45.25 4.97
N PRO A 737 -10.13 46.36 4.20
CA PRO A 737 -10.68 46.44 2.85
C PRO A 737 -9.85 45.71 1.78
N LEU A 738 -8.77 45.02 2.16
CA LEU A 738 -8.06 44.11 1.28
C LEU A 738 -8.67 42.71 1.41
N ASP A 739 -8.67 42.15 2.62
CA ASP A 739 -9.12 40.79 2.91
C ASP A 739 -10.65 40.65 2.82
N LYS A 740 -11.42 41.69 3.13
CA LYS A 740 -12.89 41.75 2.90
C LYS A 740 -13.32 41.50 1.45
N TYR A 741 -12.47 41.81 0.46
CA TYR A 741 -12.83 41.79 -0.97
C TYR A 741 -11.94 40.87 -1.84
N GLN A 742 -10.64 40.77 -1.56
CA GLN A 742 -9.69 40.00 -2.38
C GLN A 742 -9.97 38.49 -2.46
N PRO A 743 -10.36 37.77 -1.40
CA PRO A 743 -10.72 36.35 -1.46
C PRO A 743 -11.90 36.10 -2.41
N SER A 744 -12.94 36.95 -2.33
CA SER A 744 -14.10 36.91 -3.22
C SER A 744 -13.70 37.18 -4.68
N ILE A 745 -12.91 38.22 -4.94
CA ILE A 745 -12.38 38.53 -6.28
C ILE A 745 -11.55 37.36 -6.82
N ARG A 746 -10.59 36.84 -6.04
CA ARG A 746 -9.73 35.70 -6.41
C ARG A 746 -10.50 34.40 -6.61
N TYR A 747 -11.63 34.21 -5.96
CA TYR A 747 -12.51 33.07 -6.20
C TYR A 747 -13.25 33.24 -7.54
N LEU A 748 -13.81 34.43 -7.81
CA LEU A 748 -14.55 34.73 -9.04
C LEU A 748 -13.67 34.72 -10.29
N GLN A 749 -12.44 35.22 -10.21
CA GLN A 749 -11.41 35.10 -11.27
C GLN A 749 -11.11 33.64 -11.66
N LYS A 750 -11.49 32.67 -10.80
CA LYS A 750 -11.20 31.24 -10.91
C LYS A 750 -12.43 30.38 -11.23
N LEU A 751 -13.55 31.01 -11.59
CA LEU A 751 -14.79 30.36 -12.05
C LEU A 751 -14.88 30.36 -13.57
N GLY A 752 -15.20 29.21 -14.15
CA GLY A 752 -15.39 29.06 -15.60
C GLY A 752 -16.68 29.69 -16.14
N PRO A 753 -16.82 29.77 -17.49
CA PRO A 753 -17.98 30.36 -18.15
C PRO A 753 -19.30 29.61 -17.90
N GLU A 754 -19.26 28.39 -17.33
CA GLU A 754 -20.44 27.64 -16.85
C GLU A 754 -21.23 28.42 -15.77
N HIS A 755 -20.57 29.32 -15.02
CA HIS A 755 -21.15 29.98 -13.85
C HIS A 755 -21.33 31.51 -14.00
N LEU A 756 -21.41 32.02 -15.24
CA LEU A 756 -21.55 33.45 -15.54
C LEU A 756 -22.66 34.16 -14.76
N GLU A 757 -23.85 33.55 -14.63
CA GLU A 757 -24.94 34.15 -13.86
C GLU A 757 -24.62 34.31 -12.37
N LEU A 758 -23.83 33.39 -11.81
CA LEU A 758 -23.40 33.44 -10.41
C LEU A 758 -22.32 34.51 -10.23
N ILE A 759 -21.40 34.65 -11.19
CA ILE A 759 -20.41 35.73 -11.24
C ILE A 759 -21.11 37.10 -11.34
N PHE A 760 -22.18 37.23 -12.12
CA PHE A 760 -22.95 38.48 -12.20
C PHE A 760 -23.77 38.77 -10.92
N LYS A 761 -24.36 37.73 -10.28
CA LYS A 761 -25.08 37.90 -9.00
C LYS A 761 -24.14 38.32 -7.85
N SER A 762 -22.97 37.70 -7.76
CA SER A 762 -21.97 37.97 -6.71
C SER A 762 -21.08 39.19 -7.00
N GLY A 763 -20.78 39.48 -8.27
CA GLY A 763 -20.01 40.66 -8.65
C GLY A 763 -20.74 41.97 -8.31
N ARG A 764 -22.08 41.97 -8.31
CA ARG A 764 -22.89 43.17 -8.10
C ARG A 764 -22.57 43.92 -6.80
N TRP A 765 -22.51 43.23 -5.66
CA TRP A 765 -22.21 43.88 -4.38
C TRP A 765 -20.77 44.39 -4.30
N LEU A 766 -19.83 43.77 -5.02
CA LEU A 766 -18.46 44.25 -5.14
C LEU A 766 -18.39 45.55 -5.95
N PHE A 767 -19.14 45.68 -7.06
CA PHE A 767 -19.24 46.93 -7.83
C PHE A 767 -19.96 48.04 -7.06
N GLU A 768 -20.99 47.73 -6.28
CA GLU A 768 -21.72 48.69 -5.45
C GLU A 768 -20.86 49.24 -4.27
N GLN A 769 -19.80 48.52 -3.84
CA GLN A 769 -18.90 48.95 -2.76
C GLN A 769 -17.55 49.52 -3.24
N LYS A 770 -16.86 48.85 -4.18
CA LYS A 770 -15.55 49.28 -4.72
C LYS A 770 -15.40 48.87 -6.20
N PRO A 771 -15.82 49.72 -7.16
CA PRO A 771 -15.82 49.38 -8.58
C PRO A 771 -14.42 49.12 -9.15
N ASP A 772 -13.38 49.79 -8.66
CA ASP A 772 -12.00 49.60 -9.16
C ASP A 772 -11.44 48.20 -8.90
N MET A 773 -11.68 47.61 -7.73
CA MET A 773 -11.21 46.24 -7.44
C MET A 773 -12.17 45.17 -8.00
N ALA A 774 -13.45 45.51 -8.15
CA ALA A 774 -14.40 44.64 -8.83
C ALA A 774 -14.10 44.52 -10.34
N PHE A 775 -13.46 45.54 -10.94
CA PHE A 775 -12.98 45.48 -12.32
C PHE A 775 -11.93 44.37 -12.55
N ASP A 776 -11.09 44.08 -11.55
CA ASP A 776 -10.06 43.02 -11.61
C ASP A 776 -10.65 41.61 -11.80
N ILE A 777 -11.96 41.42 -11.51
CA ILE A 777 -12.67 40.15 -11.75
C ILE A 777 -12.70 39.82 -13.25
N PHE A 778 -12.80 40.82 -14.12
CA PHE A 778 -12.99 40.64 -15.56
C PHE A 778 -11.73 40.85 -16.41
N THR A 779 -10.65 41.38 -15.83
CA THR A 779 -9.35 41.52 -16.52
C THR A 779 -8.42 40.32 -16.32
N ALA A 780 -8.67 39.45 -15.34
CA ALA A 780 -7.79 38.33 -15.01
C ALA A 780 -7.54 37.38 -16.19
N GLU A 781 -6.27 37.04 -16.44
CA GLU A 781 -5.84 36.16 -17.53
C GLU A 781 -6.19 34.68 -17.29
N GLU A 782 -6.45 34.28 -16.04
CA GLU A 782 -6.67 32.86 -15.66
C GLU A 782 -7.90 32.20 -16.31
N VAL A 783 -8.93 32.96 -16.72
CA VAL A 783 -10.15 32.44 -17.36
C VAL A 783 -10.67 33.39 -18.45
N GLU A 784 -10.97 32.85 -19.64
CA GLU A 784 -11.67 33.58 -20.70
C GLU A 784 -13.19 33.56 -20.48
N LEU A 785 -13.74 34.68 -20.01
CA LEU A 785 -15.19 34.91 -19.91
C LEU A 785 -15.70 35.57 -21.22
N PRO A 786 -16.90 35.24 -21.74
CA PRO A 786 -17.38 35.77 -23.02
C PRO A 786 -17.55 37.30 -23.01
N SER A 787 -16.62 38.01 -23.65
CA SER A 787 -16.49 39.48 -23.68
C SER A 787 -17.83 40.21 -23.90
N LYS A 788 -18.72 39.66 -24.74
CA LYS A 788 -20.02 40.28 -25.08
C LYS A 788 -20.95 40.38 -23.87
N ARG A 789 -21.15 39.25 -23.17
CA ARG A 789 -22.02 39.20 -21.97
C ARG A 789 -21.43 40.00 -20.80
N VAL A 790 -20.11 40.05 -20.67
CA VAL A 790 -19.43 40.88 -19.67
C VAL A 790 -19.63 42.37 -19.98
N ALA A 791 -19.50 42.78 -21.23
CA ALA A 791 -19.78 44.16 -21.65
C ALA A 791 -21.27 44.55 -21.47
N ASP A 792 -22.21 43.62 -21.72
CA ASP A 792 -23.65 43.84 -21.44
C ASP A 792 -23.92 44.04 -19.95
N TYR A 793 -23.31 43.22 -19.09
CA TYR A 793 -23.40 43.33 -17.63
C TYR A 793 -22.78 44.64 -17.13
N LEU A 794 -21.58 45.00 -17.61
CA LEU A 794 -20.90 46.24 -17.22
C LEU A 794 -21.66 47.51 -17.67
N GLU A 795 -22.21 47.54 -18.90
CA GLU A 795 -23.03 48.66 -19.36
C GLU A 795 -24.32 48.83 -18.52
N SER A 796 -24.84 47.74 -17.93
CA SER A 796 -26.00 47.79 -17.03
C SER A 796 -25.71 48.37 -15.64
N ILE A 797 -24.43 48.45 -15.25
CA ILE A 797 -23.97 49.05 -13.97
C ILE A 797 -23.43 50.45 -14.20
N ASP A 798 -22.39 50.58 -15.03
CA ASP A 798 -21.78 51.86 -15.40
C ASP A 798 -21.16 51.78 -16.81
N PRO A 799 -21.68 52.55 -17.79
CA PRO A 799 -21.06 52.74 -19.10
C PRO A 799 -19.56 53.08 -19.08
N MET A 800 -19.04 53.77 -18.05
CA MET A 800 -17.61 54.10 -17.94
C MET A 800 -16.74 52.88 -17.58
N LEU A 801 -17.26 51.91 -16.82
CA LEU A 801 -16.60 50.62 -16.61
C LEU A 801 -16.61 49.78 -17.91
N CYS A 802 -17.69 49.84 -18.69
CA CYS A 802 -17.74 49.19 -20.00
C CYS A 802 -16.73 49.81 -20.99
N ILE A 803 -16.54 51.14 -20.98
CA ILE A 803 -15.47 51.81 -21.75
C ILE A 803 -14.09 51.30 -21.31
N ARG A 804 -13.78 51.26 -20.00
CA ARG A 804 -12.50 50.72 -19.48
C ARG A 804 -12.27 49.26 -19.90
N PHE A 805 -13.32 48.43 -19.88
CA PHE A 805 -13.22 47.02 -20.26
C PHE A 805 -12.92 46.85 -21.76
N ILE A 806 -13.57 47.61 -22.64
CA ILE A 806 -13.30 47.52 -24.08
C ILE A 806 -11.95 48.18 -24.45
N GLU A 807 -11.53 49.24 -23.75
CA GLU A 807 -10.16 49.76 -23.86
C GLU A 807 -9.12 48.68 -23.51
N TYR A 808 -9.33 47.93 -22.43
CA TYR A 808 -8.48 46.80 -22.02
C TYR A 808 -8.47 45.67 -23.07
N LEU A 809 -9.63 45.27 -23.62
CA LEU A 809 -9.71 44.24 -24.66
C LEU A 809 -8.92 44.59 -25.92
N PHE A 810 -8.91 45.87 -26.32
CA PHE A 810 -8.10 46.34 -27.45
C PHE A 810 -6.61 46.49 -27.10
N ALA A 811 -6.27 46.95 -25.90
CA ALA A 811 -4.89 47.24 -25.51
C ALA A 811 -4.08 45.99 -25.15
N GLU A 812 -4.67 45.06 -24.40
CA GLU A 812 -3.95 43.91 -23.83
C GLU A 812 -4.32 42.59 -24.53
N ARG A 813 -5.60 42.35 -24.84
CA ARG A 813 -6.05 41.10 -25.48
C ARG A 813 -6.15 41.13 -27.02
N GLN A 814 -5.93 42.30 -27.64
CA GLN A 814 -5.96 42.50 -29.09
C GLN A 814 -7.24 41.99 -29.77
N GLU A 815 -8.41 42.08 -29.10
CA GLU A 815 -9.67 41.54 -29.64
C GLU A 815 -10.22 42.45 -30.78
N GLU A 816 -9.81 42.20 -32.02
CA GLU A 816 -10.10 42.99 -33.25
C GLU A 816 -11.59 43.00 -33.71
N SER A 817 -12.56 43.04 -32.80
CA SER A 817 -13.98 42.97 -33.15
C SER A 817 -14.56 44.33 -33.54
N ILE A 818 -15.06 44.43 -34.77
CA ILE A 818 -15.90 45.56 -35.23
C ILE A 818 -17.08 45.81 -34.27
N THR A 819 -17.69 44.74 -33.75
CA THR A 819 -18.84 44.87 -32.82
C THR A 819 -18.48 45.52 -31.47
N PHE A 820 -17.22 45.44 -31.04
CA PHE A 820 -16.77 46.14 -29.83
C PHE A 820 -16.30 47.57 -30.12
N GLY A 821 -15.68 47.83 -31.26
CA GLY A 821 -15.27 49.19 -31.62
C GLY A 821 -16.45 50.09 -31.98
N ASP A 822 -17.51 49.53 -32.60
CA ASP A 822 -18.81 50.17 -32.72
C ASP A 822 -19.38 50.58 -31.36
N ARG A 823 -19.42 49.62 -30.41
CA ARG A 823 -19.95 49.85 -29.05
C ARG A 823 -19.12 50.88 -28.30
N LEU A 824 -17.79 50.82 -28.41
CA LEU A 824 -16.88 51.78 -27.80
C LEU A 824 -17.05 53.19 -28.41
N GLY A 825 -17.18 53.30 -29.74
CA GLY A 825 -17.48 54.56 -30.42
C GLY A 825 -18.82 55.17 -29.98
N GLU A 826 -19.86 54.33 -29.88
CA GLU A 826 -21.18 54.73 -29.40
C GLU A 826 -21.16 55.14 -27.91
N LEU A 827 -20.46 54.40 -27.04
CA LEU A 827 -20.31 54.72 -25.62
C LEU A 827 -19.49 56.01 -25.40
N TYR A 828 -18.36 56.19 -26.09
CA TYR A 828 -17.61 57.45 -26.07
C TYR A 828 -18.47 58.62 -26.54
N LEU A 829 -19.27 58.45 -27.59
CA LEU A 829 -20.14 59.51 -28.13
C LEU A 829 -21.27 59.86 -27.14
N ARG A 830 -21.96 58.86 -26.58
CA ARG A 830 -22.97 59.06 -25.53
C ARG A 830 -22.37 59.77 -24.31
N GLN A 831 -21.21 59.33 -23.83
CA GLN A 831 -20.57 59.85 -22.62
C GLN A 831 -19.95 61.24 -22.83
N THR A 832 -19.33 61.54 -23.99
CA THR A 832 -18.85 62.89 -24.29
C THR A 832 -20.02 63.88 -24.41
N ILE A 833 -21.12 63.52 -25.06
CA ILE A 833 -22.33 64.36 -25.11
C ILE A 833 -22.91 64.60 -23.70
N LYS A 834 -22.88 63.59 -22.81
CA LYS A 834 -23.28 63.73 -21.41
C LYS A 834 -22.36 64.69 -20.64
N LEU A 835 -21.05 64.41 -20.60
CA LEU A 835 -20.06 65.25 -19.89
C LEU A 835 -20.00 66.69 -20.42
N LYS A 836 -20.30 66.90 -21.72
CA LYS A 836 -20.42 68.25 -22.30
C LYS A 836 -21.59 69.03 -21.72
N LYS A 837 -22.76 68.40 -21.56
CA LYS A 837 -23.95 69.00 -20.92
C LYS A 837 -23.68 69.30 -19.45
N GLU A 838 -22.97 68.41 -18.78
CA GLU A 838 -22.56 68.53 -17.36
C GLU A 838 -21.37 69.48 -17.15
N ARG A 839 -20.74 69.96 -18.24
CA ARG A 839 -19.55 70.84 -18.26
C ARG A 839 -18.35 70.31 -17.47
N SER A 840 -18.20 68.99 -17.37
CA SER A 840 -17.09 68.34 -16.67
C SER A 840 -15.75 68.56 -17.37
N SER A 841 -14.68 68.72 -16.58
CA SER A 841 -13.29 68.80 -17.09
C SER A 841 -12.84 67.51 -17.78
N GLU A 842 -13.46 66.38 -17.46
CA GLU A 842 -13.16 65.07 -18.07
C GLU A 842 -13.65 64.95 -19.52
N HIS A 843 -14.56 65.83 -19.95
CA HIS A 843 -14.98 65.93 -21.35
C HIS A 843 -13.79 66.03 -22.30
N ALA A 844 -12.78 66.85 -21.96
CA ALA A 844 -11.59 67.02 -22.80
C ALA A 844 -10.74 65.75 -22.91
N ARG A 845 -10.72 64.90 -21.87
CA ARG A 845 -9.99 63.62 -21.84
C ARG A 845 -10.71 62.53 -22.64
N LEU A 846 -12.03 62.43 -22.54
CA LEU A 846 -12.80 61.49 -23.37
C LEU A 846 -12.88 61.95 -24.83
N TYR A 847 -12.91 63.27 -25.09
CA TYR A 847 -12.90 63.79 -26.46
C TYR A 847 -11.58 63.51 -27.18
N SER A 848 -10.43 63.66 -26.51
CA SER A 848 -9.13 63.30 -27.09
C SER A 848 -8.96 61.79 -27.26
N LYS A 849 -9.46 60.97 -26.33
CA LYS A 849 -9.56 59.50 -26.52
C LYS A 849 -10.42 59.12 -27.73
N LEU A 850 -11.60 59.74 -27.87
CA LEU A 850 -12.50 59.52 -29.02
C LEU A 850 -11.82 59.91 -30.33
N LEU A 851 -11.17 61.07 -30.41
CA LEU A 851 -10.40 61.50 -31.58
C LEU A 851 -9.25 60.53 -31.90
N ALA A 852 -8.50 60.07 -30.88
CA ALA A 852 -7.44 59.10 -31.07
C ALA A 852 -7.99 57.79 -31.64
N PHE A 853 -9.01 57.20 -31.01
CA PHE A 853 -9.67 55.97 -31.46
C PHE A 853 -10.24 56.11 -32.88
N VAL A 854 -10.96 57.19 -33.17
CA VAL A 854 -11.57 57.43 -34.49
C VAL A 854 -10.51 57.56 -35.59
N ASN A 855 -9.34 58.15 -35.30
CA ASN A 855 -8.21 58.17 -36.22
C ASN A 855 -7.53 56.79 -36.37
N THR A 856 -7.07 56.18 -35.27
CA THR A 856 -6.19 54.99 -35.32
C THR A 856 -6.93 53.68 -35.57
N SER A 857 -8.14 53.52 -35.06
CA SER A 857 -8.89 52.26 -35.14
C SER A 857 -9.38 51.97 -36.56
N LYS A 858 -9.34 50.69 -36.93
CA LYS A 858 -9.96 50.13 -38.14
C LYS A 858 -11.22 49.30 -37.83
N TYR A 859 -11.55 49.14 -36.56
CA TYR A 859 -12.50 48.14 -36.06
C TYR A 859 -13.83 48.78 -35.66
N TYR A 860 -14.36 49.70 -36.48
CA TYR A 860 -15.69 50.28 -36.31
C TYR A 860 -16.28 50.61 -37.69
N ASP A 861 -17.60 50.50 -37.85
CA ASP A 861 -18.29 50.82 -39.10
C ASP A 861 -18.52 52.35 -39.19
N PRO A 862 -17.85 53.07 -40.11
CA PRO A 862 -17.89 54.54 -40.10
C PRO A 862 -19.27 55.11 -40.43
N ASP A 863 -20.09 54.39 -41.22
CA ASP A 863 -21.49 54.77 -41.52
C ASP A 863 -22.35 54.78 -40.27
N ARG A 864 -22.21 53.76 -39.41
CA ARG A 864 -22.97 53.65 -38.15
C ARG A 864 -22.59 54.75 -37.18
N LEU A 865 -21.29 55.04 -37.05
CA LEU A 865 -20.81 56.14 -36.20
C LEU A 865 -21.25 57.51 -36.77
N TYR A 866 -21.29 57.67 -38.09
CA TYR A 866 -21.80 58.88 -38.74
C TYR A 866 -23.31 59.10 -38.51
N ALA A 867 -24.11 58.04 -38.53
CA ALA A 867 -25.55 58.11 -38.24
C ALA A 867 -25.86 58.55 -36.80
N LEU A 868 -24.94 58.28 -35.86
CA LEU A 868 -25.04 58.69 -34.44
C LEU A 868 -24.49 60.09 -34.15
N LEU A 869 -23.75 60.71 -35.08
CA LEU A 869 -23.07 61.99 -34.86
C LEU A 869 -24.02 63.21 -34.95
N PRO A 870 -24.12 64.05 -33.91
CA PRO A 870 -24.93 65.27 -33.96
C PRO A 870 -24.44 66.24 -35.05
N GLN A 871 -25.38 66.80 -35.82
CA GLN A 871 -25.05 67.68 -36.96
C GLN A 871 -24.35 68.99 -36.58
N THR A 872 -24.53 69.45 -35.33
CA THR A 872 -24.08 70.75 -34.81
C THR A 872 -22.81 70.69 -33.97
N ASP A 873 -22.29 69.50 -33.65
CA ASP A 873 -21.20 69.31 -32.70
C ASP A 873 -20.07 68.42 -33.27
N LEU A 874 -19.01 68.19 -32.48
CA LEU A 874 -17.91 67.23 -32.71
C LEU A 874 -17.34 67.27 -34.15
N HIS A 875 -17.11 68.47 -34.68
CA HIS A 875 -16.80 68.69 -36.09
C HIS A 875 -15.53 67.99 -36.58
N GLU A 876 -14.48 67.90 -35.75
CA GLU A 876 -13.23 67.19 -36.07
C GLU A 876 -13.49 65.68 -36.22
N VAL A 877 -14.19 65.07 -35.25
CA VAL A 877 -14.59 63.65 -35.29
C VAL A 877 -15.40 63.36 -36.56
N ARG A 878 -16.37 64.23 -36.87
CA ARG A 878 -17.20 64.14 -38.07
C ARG A 878 -16.39 64.26 -39.37
N ALA A 879 -15.38 65.13 -39.41
CA ALA A 879 -14.50 65.28 -40.57
C ALA A 879 -13.64 64.03 -40.79
N VAL A 880 -13.08 63.44 -39.72
CA VAL A 880 -12.31 62.19 -39.82
C VAL A 880 -13.18 61.01 -40.26
N VAL A 881 -14.40 60.88 -39.73
CA VAL A 881 -15.35 59.81 -40.12
C VAL A 881 -15.77 59.95 -41.58
N LEU A 882 -16.18 61.14 -42.04
CA LEU A 882 -16.44 61.42 -43.47
C LEU A 882 -15.20 61.12 -44.34
N GLY A 883 -14.02 61.38 -43.80
CA GLY A 883 -12.74 61.10 -44.45
C GLY A 883 -12.39 59.61 -44.57
N LYS A 884 -12.95 58.73 -43.73
CA LYS A 884 -12.88 57.27 -43.88
C LYS A 884 -13.98 56.71 -44.78
N LEU A 885 -15.12 57.39 -44.89
CA LEU A 885 -16.20 57.10 -45.85
C LEU A 885 -15.89 57.50 -47.30
N GLY A 886 -14.64 57.82 -47.63
CA GLY A 886 -14.23 58.32 -48.96
C GLY A 886 -14.76 59.71 -49.32
N ASN A 887 -15.58 60.34 -48.48
CA ASN A 887 -16.11 61.68 -48.71
C ASN A 887 -15.10 62.77 -48.31
N HIS A 888 -13.97 62.77 -49.02
CA HIS A 888 -12.88 63.72 -48.84
C HIS A 888 -13.33 65.18 -49.01
N TYR A 889 -14.33 65.43 -49.88
CA TYR A 889 -14.88 66.77 -50.08
C TYR A 889 -15.58 67.29 -48.82
N GLY A 890 -16.52 66.53 -48.25
CA GLY A 890 -17.22 66.91 -47.02
C GLY A 890 -16.33 66.93 -45.78
N ALA A 891 -15.26 66.12 -45.74
CA ALA A 891 -14.25 66.20 -44.70
C ALA A 891 -13.46 67.52 -44.77
N LEU A 892 -12.95 67.88 -45.95
CA LEU A 892 -12.19 69.10 -46.17
C LEU A 892 -13.04 70.37 -46.06
N GLU A 893 -14.31 70.33 -46.47
CA GLU A 893 -15.27 71.43 -46.25
C GLU A 893 -15.38 71.79 -44.76
N ILE A 894 -15.42 70.79 -43.87
CA ILE A 894 -15.49 71.00 -42.42
C ILE A 894 -14.18 71.59 -41.89
N TYR A 895 -13.01 71.08 -42.29
CA TYR A 895 -11.72 71.65 -41.90
C TYR A 895 -11.57 73.11 -42.35
N VAL A 896 -11.88 73.42 -43.61
CA VAL A 896 -11.66 74.75 -44.19
C VAL A 896 -12.70 75.79 -43.74
N HIS A 897 -13.99 75.43 -43.68
CA HIS A 897 -15.06 76.40 -43.40
C HIS A 897 -15.57 76.40 -41.96
N LYS A 898 -15.54 75.27 -41.24
CA LYS A 898 -16.06 75.18 -39.86
C LYS A 898 -14.99 75.23 -38.78
N LEU A 899 -13.82 74.64 -39.03
CA LEU A 899 -12.68 74.65 -38.10
C LEU A 899 -11.67 75.75 -38.44
N GLN A 900 -11.59 76.16 -39.71
CA GLN A 900 -10.61 77.11 -40.26
C GLN A 900 -9.13 76.67 -40.09
N ASP A 901 -8.89 75.38 -39.84
CA ASP A 901 -7.55 74.81 -39.72
C ASP A 901 -7.06 74.31 -41.08
N TYR A 902 -6.29 75.16 -41.76
CA TYR A 902 -5.66 74.84 -43.04
C TYR A 902 -4.48 73.87 -42.89
N THR A 903 -3.87 73.80 -41.71
CA THR A 903 -2.74 72.92 -41.40
C THR A 903 -3.18 71.47 -41.26
N GLU A 904 -4.21 71.18 -40.46
CA GLU A 904 -4.83 69.86 -40.40
C GLU A 904 -5.49 69.46 -41.72
N ALA A 905 -6.00 70.41 -42.52
CA ALA A 905 -6.43 70.12 -43.90
C ALA A 905 -5.28 69.64 -44.79
N GLU A 906 -4.10 70.29 -44.76
CA GLU A 906 -2.91 69.78 -45.45
C GLU A 906 -2.49 68.41 -44.93
N GLU A 907 -2.49 68.19 -43.61
CA GLU A 907 -2.08 66.93 -43.00
C GLU A 907 -3.04 65.79 -43.29
N TYR A 908 -4.35 66.03 -43.27
CA TYR A 908 -5.35 65.09 -43.76
C TYR A 908 -5.06 64.68 -45.22
N CYS A 909 -4.79 65.64 -46.12
CA CYS A 909 -4.41 65.30 -47.50
C CYS A 909 -3.10 64.49 -47.59
N LYS A 910 -2.10 64.79 -46.73
CA LYS A 910 -0.85 64.01 -46.66
C LYS A 910 -1.11 62.57 -46.17
N ARG A 911 -1.96 62.39 -45.14
CA ARG A 911 -2.36 61.10 -44.57
C ARG A 911 -3.11 60.23 -45.59
N VAL A 912 -4.07 60.81 -46.33
CA VAL A 912 -4.79 60.09 -47.40
C VAL A 912 -3.85 59.71 -48.55
N TYR A 913 -3.02 60.64 -49.04
CA TYR A 913 -2.06 60.37 -50.14
C TYR A 913 -0.99 59.32 -49.78
N GLN A 914 -0.69 59.14 -48.49
CA GLN A 914 0.18 58.05 -48.00
C GLN A 914 -0.53 56.69 -47.94
N THR A 915 -1.86 56.69 -47.80
CA THR A 915 -2.67 55.46 -47.69
C THR A 915 -3.03 54.94 -49.07
N GLU A 916 -3.45 55.83 -49.98
CA GLU A 916 -3.74 55.52 -51.38
C GLU A 916 -3.06 56.55 -52.30
N PRO A 917 -2.28 56.12 -53.30
CA PRO A 917 -1.61 57.02 -54.24
C PRO A 917 -2.62 57.59 -55.26
N ASP A 918 -3.15 58.76 -54.91
CA ASP A 918 -4.12 59.56 -55.68
C ASP A 918 -5.48 58.88 -55.96
N PRO A 919 -6.33 58.68 -54.94
CA PRO A 919 -7.64 58.05 -55.15
C PRO A 919 -8.59 58.91 -56.00
N HIS A 920 -8.69 60.22 -55.73
CA HIS A 920 -9.64 61.15 -56.37
C HIS A 920 -9.08 62.58 -56.55
N GLY A 921 -7.75 62.79 -56.60
CA GLY A 921 -7.17 64.13 -56.69
C GLY A 921 -7.38 64.92 -55.40
N VAL A 922 -7.01 64.36 -54.24
CA VAL A 922 -7.36 64.94 -52.93
C VAL A 922 -6.75 66.34 -52.73
N PHE A 923 -5.51 66.56 -53.17
CA PHE A 923 -4.90 67.90 -53.18
C PHE A 923 -5.58 68.87 -54.17
N LEU A 924 -6.05 68.39 -55.33
CA LEU A 924 -6.88 69.20 -56.25
C LEU A 924 -8.25 69.51 -55.63
N THR A 925 -8.77 68.63 -54.77
CA THR A 925 -10.05 68.82 -54.07
C THR A 925 -9.93 69.88 -52.98
N LEU A 926 -8.84 69.85 -52.19
CA LEU A 926 -8.51 70.95 -51.27
C LEU A 926 -8.30 72.27 -52.02
N LEU A 927 -7.58 72.24 -53.14
CA LEU A 927 -7.36 73.43 -53.98
C LEU A 927 -8.67 73.99 -54.54
N LYS A 928 -9.60 73.14 -54.98
CA LYS A 928 -10.96 73.54 -55.37
C LYS A 928 -11.70 74.20 -54.20
N ILE A 929 -11.67 73.62 -53.01
CA ILE A 929 -12.35 74.20 -51.83
C ILE A 929 -11.76 75.58 -51.45
N PHE A 930 -10.46 75.80 -51.63
CA PHE A 930 -9.83 77.12 -51.43
C PHE A 930 -10.16 78.17 -52.51
N LEU A 931 -10.42 77.76 -53.75
CA LEU A 931 -10.58 78.64 -54.92
C LEU A 931 -12.02 78.75 -55.45
N GLN A 932 -12.91 77.83 -55.06
CA GLN A 932 -14.31 77.74 -55.49
C GLN A 932 -15.21 77.62 -54.24
N PRO A 933 -15.52 78.74 -53.55
CA PRO A 933 -16.36 78.71 -52.37
C PRO A 933 -17.81 78.36 -52.73
N VAL A 934 -18.40 77.42 -51.98
CA VAL A 934 -19.79 76.95 -52.18
C VAL A 934 -20.82 78.04 -51.87
N GLN A 935 -20.45 79.03 -51.06
CA GLN A 935 -21.31 80.16 -50.67
C GLN A 935 -20.69 81.49 -51.15
N PRO A 936 -21.48 82.41 -51.74
CA PRO A 936 -20.95 83.60 -52.42
C PRO A 936 -20.34 84.67 -51.50
N ASN A 937 -20.48 84.53 -50.17
CA ASN A 937 -19.92 85.47 -49.19
C ASN A 937 -18.56 85.02 -48.59
N THR A 938 -18.02 83.86 -49.00
CA THR A 938 -16.78 83.33 -48.42
C THR A 938 -15.55 83.87 -49.17
N PRO A 939 -14.54 84.48 -48.49
CA PRO A 939 -13.37 85.04 -49.16
C PRO A 939 -12.47 83.95 -49.77
N LEU A 940 -11.90 84.22 -50.94
CA LEU A 940 -10.99 83.32 -51.65
C LEU A 940 -9.68 83.11 -50.87
N LEU A 941 -9.34 81.86 -50.56
CA LEU A 941 -8.18 81.48 -49.75
C LEU A 941 -6.89 81.36 -50.60
N LEU A 942 -6.60 82.42 -51.34
CA LEU A 942 -5.49 82.49 -52.32
C LEU A 942 -4.11 82.24 -51.70
N ARG A 943 -3.85 82.72 -50.47
CA ARG A 943 -2.55 82.54 -49.81
C ARG A 943 -2.29 81.07 -49.40
N PRO A 944 -3.19 80.39 -48.66
CA PRO A 944 -3.07 78.94 -48.42
C PRO A 944 -2.96 78.11 -49.71
N ALA A 945 -3.73 78.45 -50.76
CA ALA A 945 -3.70 77.73 -52.03
C ALA A 945 -2.30 77.77 -52.71
N LEU A 946 -1.65 78.93 -52.75
CA LEU A 946 -0.32 79.08 -53.36
C LEU A 946 0.78 78.40 -52.51
N ASP A 947 0.70 78.51 -51.18
CA ASP A 947 1.64 77.86 -50.26
C ASP A 947 1.58 76.32 -50.43
N LEU A 948 0.36 75.75 -50.46
CA LEU A 948 0.13 74.33 -50.74
C LEU A 948 0.74 73.86 -52.07
N ILE A 949 0.51 74.61 -53.16
CA ILE A 949 1.07 74.33 -54.49
C ILE A 949 2.60 74.33 -54.45
N SER A 950 3.21 75.26 -53.70
CA SER A 950 4.67 75.38 -53.58
C SER A 950 5.31 74.23 -52.77
N ARG A 951 4.58 73.69 -51.78
CA ARG A 951 5.05 72.63 -50.87
C ARG A 951 4.84 71.22 -51.41
N GLN A 952 3.69 70.97 -52.06
CA GLN A 952 3.26 69.63 -52.49
C GLN A 952 3.39 69.42 -54.00
N SER A 953 4.17 70.25 -54.70
CA SER A 953 4.27 70.29 -56.17
C SER A 953 4.34 68.94 -56.91
N PRO A 954 5.15 67.94 -56.49
CA PRO A 954 5.24 66.67 -57.21
C PRO A 954 4.05 65.71 -56.99
N ARG A 955 3.02 66.12 -56.24
CA ARG A 955 1.83 65.32 -55.87
C ARG A 955 0.52 65.84 -56.46
N ILE A 956 0.57 66.86 -57.32
CA ILE A 956 -0.61 67.52 -57.89
C ILE A 956 -0.48 67.52 -59.42
N ASP A 957 -1.56 67.18 -60.13
CA ASP A 957 -1.61 67.22 -61.60
C ASP A 957 -1.31 68.64 -62.11
N PRO A 958 -0.22 68.86 -62.88
CA PRO A 958 0.18 70.20 -63.30
C PRO A 958 -0.76 70.81 -64.34
N ILE A 959 -1.52 70.00 -65.09
CA ILE A 959 -2.46 70.51 -66.09
C ILE A 959 -3.72 71.01 -65.37
N LYS A 960 -4.35 70.15 -64.56
CA LYS A 960 -5.57 70.49 -63.81
C LYS A 960 -5.34 71.60 -62.77
N THR A 961 -4.12 71.73 -62.24
CA THR A 961 -3.76 72.84 -61.33
C THR A 961 -3.81 74.19 -62.05
N LEU A 962 -3.25 74.28 -63.25
CA LEU A 962 -3.23 75.53 -64.03
C LEU A 962 -4.62 75.94 -64.52
N GLU A 963 -5.51 74.98 -64.81
CA GLU A 963 -6.92 75.22 -65.17
C GLU A 963 -7.76 75.80 -64.01
N LEU A 964 -7.37 75.53 -62.76
CA LEU A 964 -8.11 75.96 -61.56
C LEU A 964 -7.65 77.32 -60.99
N LEU A 965 -6.50 77.84 -61.43
CA LEU A 965 -5.94 79.07 -60.89
C LEU A 965 -6.61 80.32 -61.49
N PRO A 966 -7.07 81.29 -60.67
CA PRO A 966 -7.59 82.55 -61.18
C PRO A 966 -6.53 83.34 -61.97
N PRO A 967 -6.92 84.13 -62.99
CA PRO A 967 -6.00 84.93 -63.83
C PRO A 967 -5.32 86.11 -63.11
N LEU A 968 -5.36 86.11 -61.77
CA LEU A 968 -4.74 87.09 -60.88
C LEU A 968 -3.38 86.61 -60.31
N VAL A 969 -3.03 85.33 -60.50
CA VAL A 969 -1.78 84.74 -59.98
C VAL A 969 -0.62 84.99 -60.95
N THR A 970 0.55 85.36 -60.45
CA THR A 970 1.71 85.65 -61.30
C THR A 970 2.57 84.42 -61.54
N THR A 971 3.26 84.37 -62.69
CA THR A 971 4.18 83.26 -63.01
C THR A 971 5.35 83.14 -62.03
N SER A 972 5.67 84.22 -61.30
CA SER A 972 6.63 84.25 -60.19
C SER A 972 6.23 83.28 -59.07
N ASP A 973 4.95 83.27 -58.71
CA ASP A 973 4.41 82.56 -57.55
C ASP A 973 4.40 81.04 -57.75
N ILE A 974 4.35 80.60 -59.01
CA ILE A 974 4.25 79.19 -59.44
C ILE A 974 5.63 78.64 -59.88
N LYS A 975 6.72 79.42 -59.76
CA LYS A 975 8.04 79.08 -60.32
C LYS A 975 8.62 77.75 -59.80
N THR A 976 8.49 77.46 -58.50
CA THR A 976 8.98 76.22 -57.88
C THR A 976 8.22 74.99 -58.37
N PHE A 977 6.90 75.12 -58.52
CA PHE A 977 6.02 74.10 -59.07
C PHE A 977 6.40 73.72 -60.50
N LEU A 978 6.53 74.72 -61.39
CA LEU A 978 6.91 74.52 -62.79
C LEU A 978 8.30 73.86 -62.93
N HIS A 979 9.29 74.26 -62.14
CA HIS A 979 10.62 73.62 -62.15
C HIS A 979 10.61 72.16 -61.68
N THR A 980 9.64 71.77 -60.85
CA THR A 980 9.50 70.40 -60.34
C THR A 980 8.74 69.52 -61.33
N ALA A 981 7.62 70.02 -61.87
CA ALA A 981 6.77 69.32 -62.84
C ALA A 981 7.51 68.95 -64.15
N LEU A 982 8.58 69.66 -64.51
CA LEU A 982 9.38 69.42 -65.72
C LEU A 982 10.53 68.39 -65.55
N ARG A 983 10.70 67.76 -64.38
CA ARG A 983 11.80 66.78 -64.14
C ARG A 983 11.38 65.33 -64.43
N ASN A 984 12.12 64.65 -65.31
CA ASN A 984 11.85 63.28 -65.76
C ASN A 984 12.47 62.20 -64.84
N SER A 985 11.75 61.82 -63.79
CA SER A 985 12.14 60.79 -62.80
C SER A 985 12.77 59.50 -63.35
N ARG A 986 12.31 59.02 -64.53
CA ARG A 986 12.84 57.78 -65.15
C ARG A 986 14.33 57.85 -65.51
N VAL A 987 14.89 59.04 -65.73
CA VAL A 987 16.30 59.22 -66.08
C VAL A 987 17.18 59.00 -64.86
N ASP A 988 16.83 59.63 -63.74
CA ASP A 988 17.62 59.61 -62.50
C ASP A 988 17.72 58.18 -61.93
N THR A 989 16.61 57.45 -61.86
CA THR A 989 16.58 56.06 -61.36
C THR A 989 17.47 55.09 -62.15
N ARG A 990 17.76 55.40 -63.43
CA ARG A 990 18.66 54.60 -64.25
C ARG A 990 20.12 54.87 -63.89
N ILE A 991 20.48 56.14 -63.67
CA ILE A 991 21.85 56.55 -63.34
C ILE A 991 22.29 55.96 -61.99
N GLU A 992 21.40 55.98 -60.99
CA GLU A 992 21.67 55.40 -59.67
C GLU A 992 21.94 53.88 -59.73
N ARG A 993 21.15 53.15 -60.53
CA ARG A 993 21.27 51.68 -60.66
C ARG A 993 22.63 51.24 -61.18
N GLU A 994 23.13 51.88 -62.23
CA GLU A 994 24.44 51.55 -62.81
C GLU A 994 25.59 51.89 -61.83
N LEU A 995 25.46 52.98 -61.08
CA LEU A 995 26.40 53.40 -60.04
C LEU A 995 26.52 52.37 -58.89
N TRP A 996 25.41 51.79 -58.46
CA TRP A 996 25.41 50.72 -57.46
C TRP A 996 25.98 49.40 -57.99
N LEU A 997 25.65 49.02 -59.23
CA LEU A 997 26.18 47.81 -59.87
C LEU A 997 27.71 47.83 -59.96
N ALA A 998 28.28 48.96 -60.40
CA ALA A 998 29.73 49.15 -60.49
C ALA A 998 30.44 49.03 -59.12
N ARG A 999 29.81 49.50 -58.04
CA ARG A 999 30.35 49.37 -56.67
C ARG A 999 30.37 47.93 -56.17
N SER A 1000 29.32 47.14 -56.45
CA SER A 1000 29.30 45.71 -56.06
C SER A 1000 30.46 44.95 -56.70
N GLN A 1001 30.59 45.04 -58.03
CA GLN A 1001 31.63 44.33 -58.78
C GLN A 1001 33.05 44.69 -58.31
N GLN A 1002 33.28 45.92 -57.84
CA GLN A 1002 34.55 46.34 -57.25
C GLN A 1002 34.82 45.67 -55.88
N ALA A 1003 33.80 45.45 -55.06
CA ALA A 1003 33.90 44.73 -53.80
C ALA A 1003 34.14 43.23 -54.03
N ASP A 1004 33.36 42.60 -54.91
CA ASP A 1004 33.45 41.18 -55.26
C ASP A 1004 34.87 40.81 -55.74
N ARG A 1005 35.45 41.65 -56.61
CA ARG A 1005 36.83 41.50 -57.10
C ARG A 1005 37.88 41.62 -55.99
N ARG A 1006 37.64 42.43 -54.95
CA ARG A 1006 38.53 42.53 -53.77
C ARG A 1006 38.43 41.29 -52.89
N VAL A 1007 37.22 40.77 -52.67
CA VAL A 1007 36.98 39.54 -51.90
C VAL A 1007 37.69 38.34 -52.55
N ALA A 1008 37.52 38.14 -53.86
CA ALA A 1008 38.20 37.08 -54.62
C ALA A 1008 39.75 37.18 -54.50
N ALA A 1009 40.31 38.38 -54.55
CA ALA A 1009 41.75 38.63 -54.41
C ALA A 1009 42.30 38.41 -52.98
N LEU A 1010 41.43 38.32 -51.96
CA LEU A 1010 41.80 37.92 -50.61
C LEU A 1010 41.74 36.40 -50.44
N HIS A 1011 40.68 35.73 -50.93
CA HIS A 1011 40.54 34.27 -50.86
C HIS A 1011 41.64 33.50 -51.61
N ALA A 1012 42.26 34.08 -52.63
CA ALA A 1012 43.38 33.48 -53.36
C ALA A 1012 44.69 33.37 -52.53
N ARG A 1013 44.79 34.00 -51.35
CA ARG A 1013 46.02 34.05 -50.54
C ARG A 1013 46.18 32.79 -49.68
N ARG A 1014 47.29 32.07 -49.85
CA ARG A 1014 47.62 30.85 -49.10
C ARG A 1014 49.07 30.86 -48.59
N VAL A 1015 49.30 30.25 -47.43
CA VAL A 1015 50.62 30.15 -46.78
C VAL A 1015 50.99 28.68 -46.59
N ARG A 1016 52.20 28.28 -47.02
CA ARG A 1016 52.73 26.92 -46.81
C ARG A 1016 53.53 26.87 -45.50
N VAL A 1017 53.22 25.90 -44.66
CA VAL A 1017 54.02 25.53 -43.48
C VAL A 1017 54.86 24.29 -43.84
N THR A 1018 56.06 24.19 -43.27
CA THR A 1018 56.98 23.05 -43.40
C THR A 1018 57.61 22.77 -42.05
N ASP A 1019 58.02 21.54 -41.80
CA ASP A 1019 58.52 21.07 -40.49
C ASP A 1019 59.83 21.77 -40.05
N SER A 1020 60.55 22.32 -41.03
CA SER A 1020 61.71 23.18 -40.87
C SER A 1020 61.38 24.61 -40.41
N ARG A 1021 60.12 25.06 -40.50
CA ARG A 1021 59.73 26.46 -40.28
C ARG A 1021 59.71 26.79 -38.78
N ILE A 1022 60.29 27.94 -38.44
CA ILE A 1022 60.54 28.40 -37.07
C ILE A 1022 59.56 29.53 -36.73
N CYS A 1023 59.08 29.58 -35.48
CA CYS A 1023 58.27 30.68 -34.97
C CYS A 1023 59.14 31.92 -34.71
N PRO A 1024 58.91 33.08 -35.36
CA PRO A 1024 59.76 34.28 -35.25
C PRO A 1024 59.72 35.01 -33.90
N GLN A 1025 58.86 34.56 -32.97
CA GLN A 1025 58.72 35.15 -31.64
C GLN A 1025 59.41 34.34 -30.52
N CYS A 1026 59.64 33.04 -30.74
CA CYS A 1026 60.25 32.16 -29.73
C CYS A 1026 61.40 31.29 -30.27
N ASN A 1027 61.73 31.42 -31.55
CA ASN A 1027 62.82 30.73 -32.28
C ASN A 1027 62.83 29.19 -32.17
N LYS A 1028 61.70 28.57 -31.80
CA LYS A 1028 61.48 27.11 -31.83
C LYS A 1028 60.83 26.70 -33.14
N ARG A 1029 61.14 25.49 -33.63
CA ARG A 1029 60.46 24.87 -34.79
C ARG A 1029 58.98 24.67 -34.48
N LEU A 1030 58.12 24.83 -35.49
CA LEU A 1030 56.66 24.72 -35.33
C LEU A 1030 56.20 23.26 -35.16
N GLY A 1031 56.71 22.33 -35.98
CA GLY A 1031 56.30 20.93 -35.96
C GLY A 1031 54.78 20.74 -36.06
N ASN A 1032 54.24 19.73 -35.38
CA ASN A 1032 52.80 19.42 -35.34
C ASN A 1032 52.00 20.27 -34.35
N SER A 1033 52.51 21.44 -33.93
CA SER A 1033 51.81 22.31 -32.97
C SER A 1033 50.73 23.16 -33.63
N VAL A 1034 49.77 23.65 -32.84
CA VAL A 1034 48.75 24.59 -33.33
C VAL A 1034 49.41 25.93 -33.69
N VAL A 1035 49.24 26.34 -34.94
CA VAL A 1035 49.83 27.57 -35.49
C VAL A 1035 48.80 28.69 -35.67
N ALA A 1036 49.27 29.93 -35.64
CA ALA A 1036 48.52 31.12 -36.04
C ALA A 1036 49.21 31.82 -37.21
N VAL A 1037 48.44 32.26 -38.20
CA VAL A 1037 48.93 32.96 -39.41
C VAL A 1037 48.56 34.44 -39.32
N HIS A 1038 49.53 35.32 -39.55
CA HIS A 1038 49.38 36.77 -39.44
C HIS A 1038 49.39 37.43 -40.82
N MET A 1039 48.36 38.23 -41.10
CA MET A 1039 48.29 39.11 -42.27
C MET A 1039 48.97 40.46 -41.96
N PRO A 1040 49.57 41.16 -42.95
CA PRO A 1040 49.52 40.88 -44.39
C PRO A 1040 50.65 39.97 -44.92
N ARG A 1041 51.78 39.81 -44.22
CA ARG A 1041 52.98 39.12 -44.73
C ARG A 1041 52.90 37.59 -44.76
N GLY A 1042 51.90 36.96 -44.13
CA GLY A 1042 51.75 35.49 -44.12
C GLY A 1042 52.74 34.78 -43.19
N GLU A 1043 53.05 35.44 -42.07
CA GLU A 1043 53.99 34.96 -41.06
C GLU A 1043 53.28 34.00 -40.09
N VAL A 1044 54.01 33.00 -39.59
CA VAL A 1044 53.41 31.86 -38.87
C VAL A 1044 54.06 31.70 -37.51
N THR A 1045 53.26 31.73 -36.44
CA THR A 1045 53.70 31.57 -35.06
C THR A 1045 53.06 30.36 -34.40
N HIS A 1046 53.65 29.87 -33.31
CA HIS A 1046 52.90 29.07 -32.34
C HIS A 1046 51.65 29.83 -31.87
N TYR A 1047 50.56 29.12 -31.57
CA TYR A 1047 49.32 29.72 -31.06
C TYR A 1047 49.56 30.59 -29.81
N GLN A 1048 50.32 30.07 -28.83
CA GLN A 1048 50.71 30.82 -27.61
C GLN A 1048 51.54 32.08 -27.88
N CYS A 1049 52.25 32.14 -29.01
CA CYS A 1049 53.03 33.32 -29.42
C CYS A 1049 52.21 34.36 -30.19
N ARG A 1050 50.94 34.06 -30.55
CA ARG A 1050 50.08 34.88 -31.42
C ARG A 1050 49.96 36.31 -30.90
N GLU A 1051 49.58 36.50 -29.64
CA GLU A 1051 49.33 37.85 -29.12
C GLU A 1051 50.60 38.70 -29.07
N ALA A 1052 51.67 38.17 -28.49
CA ALA A 1052 52.95 38.87 -28.38
C ALA A 1052 53.50 39.29 -29.77
N PHE A 1053 53.35 38.42 -30.77
CA PHE A 1053 53.75 38.73 -32.14
C PHE A 1053 52.81 39.74 -32.81
N SER A 1054 51.50 39.64 -32.61
CA SER A 1054 50.53 40.61 -33.15
C SER A 1054 50.71 42.01 -32.54
N LYS A 1055 51.09 42.11 -31.26
CA LYS A 1055 51.47 43.38 -30.61
C LYS A 1055 52.74 43.94 -31.26
N ARG A 1056 53.77 43.11 -31.47
CA ARG A 1056 55.02 43.48 -32.16
C ARG A 1056 54.82 43.93 -33.62
N LEU A 1057 53.87 43.36 -34.36
CA LEU A 1057 53.49 43.78 -35.72
C LEU A 1057 52.70 45.10 -35.77
N ASN A 1058 51.96 45.42 -34.71
CA ASN A 1058 51.19 46.65 -34.61
C ASN A 1058 51.98 47.82 -34.00
N ASP A 1059 53.08 47.53 -33.32
CA ASP A 1059 54.03 48.50 -32.82
C ASP A 1059 54.63 49.33 -33.97
N PRO A 1060 54.42 50.66 -34.02
CA PRO A 1060 54.83 51.48 -35.16
C PRO A 1060 56.35 51.48 -35.39
N GLN A 1061 57.18 51.18 -34.38
CA GLN A 1061 58.63 51.13 -34.55
C GLN A 1061 59.09 49.97 -35.46
N ASN A 1062 58.31 48.89 -35.58
CA ASN A 1062 58.62 47.75 -36.47
C ASN A 1062 58.04 47.91 -37.88
N ARG A 1063 57.39 49.03 -38.23
CA ARG A 1063 56.79 49.25 -39.56
C ARG A 1063 57.73 49.82 -40.62
N ILE A 1064 58.97 50.17 -40.26
CA ILE A 1064 59.97 50.75 -41.15
C ILE A 1064 61.10 49.74 -41.39
N LEU A 1065 60.78 48.63 -42.09
CA LEU A 1065 61.67 47.72 -42.83
C LEU A 1065 60.86 46.76 -43.73
#